data_AF-A0A1W9LWK7-F1
#
_entry.id   AF-A0A1W9LWK7-F1
#
_cell.length_a   1.000
_cell.length_b   1.000
_cell.length_c   1.000
_cell.angle_alpha   90.00
_cell.angle_beta   90.00
_cell.angle_gamma   90.00
#
_symmetry.space_group_name_H-M   'P 1'
#
loop_
_entity.id
_entity.type
_entity.pdbx_description
1 polymer ?
#
loop_
_entity_poly.entity_id
_entity_poly.type
_entity_poly.pdbx_seq_one_letter_code
_entity_poly.pdbx_strand_id
1 'polypeptide(L)'
;MQVNDVLSALIKEQQDNTAATELRTLFGTRIDRTEQGGYVSDVSGIKIFPGLPLLLEDLTNAILNACFYGSGDIMVNLPLNDRRNAELYDSGIHAVCFYAPFSSLEDYPLYRETFTGHLRTIFHVLQNTFLLDCLRGSTTKDAQQRALFFPFDLIAPDDTTGASYLVEFVREASFLRITLDREGHNRLRLRGIAHRVISDIDRGRGGPVDAAVTAASILRGIQTEAYKNTGMFVTDRLQFATYLDFLNNSGLRAAESLCFYWPDRAGQQFLLQDTNGLEQLLQVTLLLLGDSSLIALLQRGESVRLQGAQHCIWLDLSQWQRRVNVSFDAPRERIDISYFLHRAPTLARFTHNNVGALKGIRIFMVHHGTAEVLGAAKSLADMGCNGLHTLFIKYAGAMPGSYLDAILAEPAQRFSFHCLQQMSSRTMIEGYYVLSPVYSSLSGMERLNERLHAECLGFGRAMQLVGGHLFLKTALLTAARGEKMFLVEDGGYISPMINELCINGMTLGEALEHFLVDPAGPAPGDSPLAMHQPGDDERAMLLERWLAALYVGSSEVTRNGHDRLKRVEKKAGRLAFPAVSQAISRLKRGVEAEETSAAIIHSLEIILRGQGFIMSPRHALVLGCRGAIGTNLMHQLSASLSAAKVAGVDIVVEPHEYREDGPNHGSRWIERQYLHELPRRLLYDTDLIVGVVAQSILKPELLGDMLRHSSRQFICLVSGSTKTDEYSDVSNWIDELGRSAAPTIDGIPVCMQRSLIRDQETRLIQGKCVTCEFLVCSQNPAPFTRQLFLYAELMPVNFLYYGTPSEIIQEVTTQLLQVSLGSIRHHHSGTPLPGRLLAIDHEIDGDANSLAAR
;
A
#
# COMPACT_ATOMS: atom_id res chain seq x y z
N MET A 1 -42.54 -12.59 42.11
CA MET A 1 -42.20 -12.13 40.75
C MET A 1 -41.23 -10.99 40.93
N GLN A 2 -39.94 -11.24 40.69
CA GLN A 2 -38.90 -10.23 40.91
C GLN A 2 -39.03 -9.15 39.83
N VAL A 3 -38.67 -7.91 40.16
CA VAL A 3 -38.73 -6.76 39.23
C VAL A 3 -37.92 -7.04 37.95
N ASN A 4 -36.85 -7.84 38.07
CA ASN A 4 -36.02 -8.28 36.95
C ASN A 4 -36.77 -9.18 35.95
N ASP A 5 -37.72 -10.02 36.40
CA ASP A 5 -38.50 -10.89 35.50
C ASP A 5 -39.45 -10.07 34.61
N VAL A 6 -40.02 -9.00 35.17
CA VAL A 6 -40.96 -8.09 34.48
C VAL A 6 -40.21 -7.14 33.55
N LEU A 7 -39.04 -6.65 33.95
CA LEU A 7 -38.17 -5.84 33.08
C LEU A 7 -37.60 -6.67 31.93
N SER A 8 -37.17 -7.91 32.18
CA SER A 8 -36.73 -8.84 31.13
C SER A 8 -37.85 -9.14 30.14
N ALA A 9 -39.08 -9.31 30.60
CA ALA A 9 -40.25 -9.50 29.75
C ALA A 9 -40.61 -8.25 28.94
N LEU A 10 -40.53 -7.04 29.52
CA LEU A 10 -40.75 -5.77 28.83
C LEU A 10 -39.67 -5.46 27.78
N ILE A 11 -38.41 -5.77 28.09
CA ILE A 11 -37.30 -5.66 27.13
C ILE A 11 -37.53 -6.61 25.96
N LYS A 12 -37.93 -7.86 26.26
CA LYS A 12 -38.25 -8.87 25.24
C LYS A 12 -39.48 -8.49 24.40
N GLU A 13 -40.53 -7.95 25.02
CA GLU A 13 -41.74 -7.47 24.34
C GLU A 13 -41.50 -6.20 23.50
N GLN A 14 -40.58 -5.32 23.92
CA GLN A 14 -40.12 -4.20 23.09
C GLN A 14 -39.24 -4.66 21.92
N GLN A 15 -38.34 -5.62 22.14
CA GLN A 15 -37.51 -6.25 21.10
C GLN A 15 -38.36 -7.03 20.08
N ASP A 16 -39.38 -7.74 20.54
CA ASP A 16 -40.32 -8.49 19.70
C ASP A 16 -41.27 -7.55 18.92
N ASN A 17 -41.61 -6.36 19.45
CA ASN A 17 -42.37 -5.33 18.74
C ASN A 17 -41.53 -4.50 17.74
N THR A 18 -40.19 -4.43 17.91
CA THR A 18 -39.27 -3.86 16.90
C THR A 18 -38.79 -4.86 15.86
N ALA A 19 -39.15 -6.15 15.98
CA ALA A 19 -38.77 -7.21 15.05
C ALA A 19 -39.38 -7.08 13.63
N ALA A 20 -40.24 -6.07 13.38
CA ALA A 20 -40.71 -5.71 12.05
C ALA A 20 -39.78 -4.68 11.36
N THR A 21 -38.71 -5.17 10.71
CA THR A 21 -38.20 -4.70 9.39
C THR A 21 -37.76 -3.24 9.16
N GLU A 22 -37.31 -2.46 10.16
CA GLU A 22 -36.64 -1.16 9.90
C GLU A 22 -35.23 -1.09 10.49
N LEU A 23 -34.21 -0.95 9.64
CA LEU A 23 -32.82 -0.77 10.06
C LEU A 23 -32.61 0.69 10.50
N ARG A 24 -32.10 0.93 11.71
CA ARG A 24 -31.92 2.26 12.30
C ARG A 24 -30.52 2.45 12.88
N THR A 25 -30.06 3.70 12.90
CA THR A 25 -28.85 4.12 13.64
C THR A 25 -29.14 4.28 15.13
N LEU A 26 -28.09 4.35 15.95
CA LEU A 26 -28.12 4.67 17.38
C LEU A 26 -28.70 6.06 17.65
N PHE A 27 -28.59 6.96 16.67
CA PHE A 27 -29.19 8.30 16.73
C PHE A 27 -30.66 8.29 16.31
N GLY A 28 -31.24 7.12 16.04
CA GLY A 28 -32.67 6.92 15.73
C GLY A 28 -33.07 7.18 14.29
N THR A 29 -32.11 7.49 13.41
CA THR A 29 -32.37 7.74 11.98
C THR A 29 -32.61 6.42 11.24
N ARG A 30 -33.56 6.41 10.31
CA ARG A 30 -33.86 5.23 9.49
C ARG A 30 -32.81 5.08 8.39
N ILE A 31 -32.39 3.85 8.14
CA ILE A 31 -31.51 3.47 7.04
C ILE A 31 -32.35 2.72 6.01
N ASP A 32 -32.59 3.37 4.88
CA ASP A 32 -33.43 2.89 3.79
C ASP A 32 -32.59 2.34 2.63
N ARG A 33 -33.07 1.27 1.99
CA ARG A 33 -32.46 0.77 0.76
C ARG A 33 -32.88 1.64 -0.42
N THR A 34 -31.93 2.03 -1.27
CA THR A 34 -32.22 2.84 -2.45
C THR A 34 -32.64 1.96 -3.65
N GLU A 35 -33.36 2.53 -4.62
CA GLU A 35 -33.77 1.82 -5.85
C GLU A 35 -32.59 1.38 -6.72
N GLN A 36 -31.47 2.09 -6.64
CA GLN A 36 -30.25 1.83 -7.42
C GLN A 36 -29.28 0.85 -6.75
N GLY A 37 -29.65 0.31 -5.58
CA GLY A 37 -28.74 -0.47 -4.73
C GLY A 37 -27.93 0.43 -3.77
N GLY A 38 -27.61 -0.12 -2.60
CA GLY A 38 -27.04 0.64 -1.48
C GLY A 38 -28.10 1.16 -0.50
N TYR A 39 -27.65 1.95 0.47
CA TYR A 39 -28.47 2.44 1.58
C TYR A 39 -28.36 3.95 1.75
N VAL A 40 -29.40 4.59 2.28
CA VAL A 40 -29.45 6.01 2.60
C VAL A 40 -29.96 6.23 4.02
N SER A 41 -29.36 7.17 4.75
CA SER A 41 -29.87 7.67 6.03
C SER A 41 -29.95 9.18 5.98
N ASP A 42 -31.11 9.74 6.29
CA ASP A 42 -31.23 11.18 6.57
C ASP A 42 -30.70 11.46 7.98
N VAL A 43 -29.66 12.28 8.04
CA VAL A 43 -28.95 12.64 9.27
C VAL A 43 -29.04 14.13 9.57
N SER A 44 -29.82 14.89 8.79
CA SER A 44 -29.97 16.33 8.94
C SER A 44 -30.55 16.74 10.30
N GLY A 45 -31.31 15.86 10.94
CA GLY A 45 -31.91 16.06 12.26
C GLY A 45 -31.04 15.68 13.46
N ILE A 46 -29.83 15.14 13.26
CA ILE A 46 -28.91 14.76 14.34
C ILE A 46 -28.20 16.01 14.88
N LYS A 47 -28.25 16.20 16.21
CA LYS A 47 -27.52 17.25 16.90
C LYS A 47 -26.23 16.71 17.50
N ILE A 48 -25.17 17.50 17.48
CA ILE A 48 -23.87 17.11 18.05
C ILE A 48 -23.64 17.94 19.30
N PHE A 49 -23.24 17.33 20.40
CA PHE A 49 -22.85 18.05 21.62
C PHE A 49 -21.34 18.28 21.61
N PRO A 50 -20.85 19.48 21.20
CA PRO A 50 -19.42 19.78 21.25
C PRO A 50 -18.91 19.77 22.70
N GLY A 51 -17.63 19.44 22.88
CA GLY A 51 -16.99 19.47 24.20
C GLY A 51 -17.42 18.35 25.17
N LEU A 52 -18.20 17.37 24.71
CA LEU A 52 -18.68 16.27 25.54
C LEU A 52 -17.56 15.50 26.27
N PRO A 53 -16.38 15.19 25.67
CA PRO A 53 -15.30 14.52 26.40
C PRO A 53 -14.83 15.30 27.63
N LEU A 54 -14.70 16.63 27.52
CA LEU A 54 -14.30 17.50 28.63
C LEU A 54 -15.41 17.58 29.69
N LEU A 55 -16.67 17.67 29.27
CA LEU A 55 -17.80 17.64 30.20
C LEU A 55 -17.83 16.34 31.01
N LEU A 56 -17.62 15.20 30.35
CA LEU A 56 -17.59 13.89 30.99
C LEU A 56 -16.39 13.75 31.93
N GLU A 57 -15.22 14.29 31.57
CA GLU A 57 -14.04 14.31 32.43
C GLU A 57 -14.28 15.16 33.68
N ASP A 58 -14.80 16.38 33.52
CA ASP A 58 -15.15 17.27 34.63
C ASP A 58 -16.17 16.63 35.57
N LEU A 59 -17.22 16.02 35.01
CA LEU A 59 -18.27 15.33 35.78
C LEU A 59 -17.72 14.11 36.53
N THR A 60 -16.94 13.27 35.85
CA THR A 60 -16.31 12.07 36.43
C THR A 60 -15.36 12.46 37.56
N ASN A 61 -14.52 13.48 37.36
CA ASN A 61 -13.59 13.96 38.37
C ASN A 61 -14.33 14.57 39.58
N ALA A 62 -15.40 15.31 39.35
CA ALA A 62 -16.24 15.85 40.43
C ALA A 62 -16.91 14.73 41.24
N ILE A 63 -17.39 13.67 40.59
CA ILE A 63 -17.96 12.48 41.25
C ILE A 63 -16.88 11.74 42.04
N LEU A 64 -15.69 11.50 41.46
CA LEU A 64 -14.56 10.88 42.16
C LEU A 64 -14.18 11.64 43.42
N ASN A 65 -14.06 12.97 43.32
CA ASN A 65 -13.77 13.81 44.48
C ASN A 65 -14.85 13.68 45.56
N ALA A 66 -16.13 13.65 45.16
CA ALA A 66 -17.24 13.44 46.09
C ALA A 66 -17.20 12.04 46.76
N CYS A 67 -16.75 11.00 46.05
CA CYS A 67 -16.53 9.67 46.64
C CYS A 67 -15.42 9.67 47.69
N PHE A 68 -14.29 10.35 47.43
CA PHE A 68 -13.13 10.34 48.33
C PHE A 68 -13.31 11.20 49.58
N TYR A 69 -14.03 12.32 49.47
CA TYR A 69 -14.13 13.32 50.54
C TYR A 69 -15.52 13.42 51.18
N GLY A 70 -16.53 12.73 50.63
CA GLY A 70 -17.90 12.71 51.13
C GLY A 70 -18.12 11.69 52.25
N SER A 71 -19.11 11.95 53.12
CA SER A 71 -19.52 11.05 54.22
C SER A 71 -20.97 10.55 54.08
N GLY A 72 -21.58 10.69 52.90
CA GLY A 72 -22.96 10.31 52.63
C GLY A 72 -23.23 10.15 51.12
N ASP A 73 -24.52 10.11 50.75
CA ASP A 73 -24.94 10.01 49.35
C ASP A 73 -24.28 11.10 48.49
N ILE A 74 -23.88 10.71 47.28
CA ILE A 74 -23.15 11.56 46.35
C ILE A 74 -24.14 12.36 45.53
N MET A 75 -24.02 13.69 45.62
CA MET A 75 -24.75 14.62 44.78
C MET A 75 -23.77 15.64 44.19
N VAL A 76 -23.58 15.58 42.88
CA VAL A 76 -22.70 16.48 42.14
C VAL A 76 -23.54 17.32 41.20
N ASN A 77 -23.48 18.64 41.34
CA ASN A 77 -24.12 19.56 40.41
C ASN A 77 -23.06 20.30 39.60
N LEU A 78 -22.97 19.98 38.31
CA LEU A 78 -22.01 20.56 37.39
C LEU A 78 -22.73 21.58 36.47
N PRO A 79 -22.47 22.89 36.62
CA PRO A 79 -23.03 23.89 35.71
C PRO A 79 -22.39 23.77 34.33
N LEU A 80 -23.22 23.88 33.28
CA LEU A 80 -22.76 23.86 31.90
C LEU A 80 -22.32 25.27 31.46
N ASN A 81 -21.23 25.31 30.68
CA ASN A 81 -20.77 26.54 30.04
C ASN A 81 -21.47 26.72 28.68
N ASP A 82 -22.08 27.87 28.46
CA ASP A 82 -22.84 28.25 27.26
C ASP A 82 -22.01 28.23 25.96
N ARG A 83 -20.71 28.54 26.03
CA ARG A 83 -19.81 28.48 24.88
C ARG A 83 -19.27 27.07 24.60
N ARG A 84 -18.98 26.29 25.65
CA ARG A 84 -18.42 24.92 25.49
C ARG A 84 -19.49 23.88 25.19
N ASN A 85 -20.70 24.05 25.73
CA ASN A 85 -21.82 23.10 25.63
C ASN A 85 -23.05 23.76 24.99
N ALA A 86 -22.83 24.59 23.96
CA ALA A 86 -23.86 25.43 23.35
C ALA A 86 -25.13 24.64 23.00
N GLU A 87 -24.98 23.45 22.40
CA GLU A 87 -26.13 22.63 21.97
C GLU A 87 -26.96 22.06 23.14
N LEU A 88 -26.33 21.77 24.29
CA LEU A 88 -27.06 21.41 25.50
C LEU A 88 -27.77 22.65 26.10
N TYR A 89 -27.09 23.80 26.08
CA TYR A 89 -27.62 25.07 26.59
C TYR A 89 -28.81 25.57 25.77
N ASP A 90 -28.71 25.55 24.44
CA ASP A 90 -29.78 25.87 23.49
C ASP A 90 -30.93 24.86 23.56
N SER A 91 -30.61 23.62 23.96
CA SER A 91 -31.61 22.61 24.34
C SER A 91 -32.18 22.83 25.75
N GLY A 92 -31.94 23.98 26.39
CA GLY A 92 -32.49 24.36 27.70
C GLY A 92 -31.92 23.59 28.88
N ILE A 93 -30.79 22.90 28.71
CA ILE A 93 -30.07 22.19 29.77
C ILE A 93 -28.89 23.06 30.19
N HIS A 94 -28.93 23.61 31.40
CA HIS A 94 -27.93 24.56 31.92
C HIS A 94 -27.01 23.93 32.98
N ALA A 95 -27.36 22.75 33.50
CA ALA A 95 -26.54 22.01 34.45
C ALA A 95 -26.81 20.48 34.34
N VAL A 96 -25.86 19.68 34.83
CA VAL A 96 -26.00 18.24 35.00
C VAL A 96 -25.87 17.94 36.49
N CYS A 97 -26.91 17.35 37.07
CA CYS A 97 -26.93 16.89 38.45
C CYS A 97 -26.85 15.37 38.48
N PHE A 98 -25.78 14.84 39.05
CA PHE A 98 -25.58 13.41 39.26
C PHE A 98 -25.90 13.07 40.72
N TYR A 99 -26.72 12.04 40.93
CA TYR A 99 -27.06 11.53 42.25
C TYR A 99 -26.84 10.01 42.31
N ALA A 100 -26.20 9.54 43.37
CA ALA A 100 -26.07 8.13 43.68
C ALA A 100 -25.96 7.89 45.19
N PRO A 101 -26.56 6.82 45.74
CA PRO A 101 -26.26 6.40 47.10
C PRO A 101 -24.77 6.08 47.26
N PHE A 102 -24.19 6.37 48.43
CA PHE A 102 -22.77 6.09 48.68
C PHE A 102 -22.43 4.60 48.44
N SER A 103 -23.29 3.70 48.90
CA SER A 103 -23.15 2.25 48.70
C SER A 103 -23.14 1.81 47.23
N SER A 104 -23.69 2.63 46.32
CA SER A 104 -23.71 2.33 44.89
C SER A 104 -22.43 2.77 44.17
N LEU A 105 -21.54 3.51 44.83
CA LEU A 105 -20.27 4.00 44.27
C LEU A 105 -19.03 3.60 45.10
N GLU A 106 -19.16 2.69 46.06
CA GLU A 106 -18.05 2.23 46.91
C GLU A 106 -16.90 1.64 46.08
N ASP A 107 -17.22 0.87 45.03
CA ASP A 107 -16.23 0.26 44.12
C ASP A 107 -15.84 1.15 42.94
N TYR A 108 -16.35 2.38 42.88
CA TYR A 108 -16.21 3.25 41.70
C TYR A 108 -14.75 3.46 41.24
N PRO A 109 -13.74 3.64 42.12
CA PRO A 109 -12.34 3.73 41.69
C PRO A 109 -11.84 2.52 40.89
N LEU A 110 -12.40 1.33 41.11
CA LEU A 110 -12.04 0.10 40.40
C LEU A 110 -12.68 0.02 39.00
N TYR A 111 -13.79 0.73 38.78
CA TYR A 111 -14.59 0.67 37.55
C TYR A 111 -14.72 2.03 36.84
N ARG A 112 -13.77 2.95 37.06
CA ARG A 112 -13.79 4.32 36.54
C ARG A 112 -14.04 4.38 35.03
N GLU A 113 -13.35 3.55 34.26
CA GLU A 113 -13.48 3.54 32.80
C GLU A 113 -14.86 3.08 32.33
N THR A 114 -15.37 2.00 32.91
CA THR A 114 -16.71 1.45 32.60
C THR A 114 -17.81 2.48 32.91
N PHE A 115 -17.76 3.10 34.08
CA PHE A 115 -18.71 4.15 34.47
C PHE A 115 -18.64 5.39 33.56
N THR A 116 -17.43 5.84 33.23
CA THR A 116 -17.25 6.96 32.27
C THR A 116 -17.84 6.59 30.90
N GLY A 117 -17.71 5.32 30.50
CA GLY A 117 -18.35 4.76 29.32
C GLY A 117 -19.88 4.77 29.38
N HIS A 118 -20.48 4.47 30.54
CA HIS A 118 -21.94 4.55 30.72
C HIS A 118 -22.45 5.98 30.59
N LEU A 119 -21.82 6.93 31.26
CA LEU A 119 -22.17 8.35 31.11
C LEU A 119 -22.02 8.82 29.66
N ARG A 120 -20.94 8.43 28.98
CA ARG A 120 -20.75 8.73 27.56
C ARG A 120 -21.88 8.19 26.70
N THR A 121 -22.28 6.94 26.92
CA THR A 121 -23.39 6.30 26.20
C THR A 121 -24.70 7.04 26.44
N ILE A 122 -24.98 7.46 27.68
CA ILE A 122 -26.15 8.26 28.01
C ILE A 122 -26.17 9.56 27.20
N PHE A 123 -25.09 10.34 27.22
CA PHE A 123 -25.02 11.60 26.48
C PHE A 123 -25.04 11.39 24.96
N HIS A 124 -24.48 10.29 24.46
CA HIS A 124 -24.59 9.94 23.04
C HIS A 124 -26.04 9.65 22.64
N VAL A 125 -26.80 8.91 23.44
CA VAL A 125 -28.22 8.65 23.19
C VAL A 125 -29.05 9.93 23.27
N LEU A 126 -28.69 10.89 24.13
CA LEU A 126 -29.36 12.20 24.21
C LEU A 126 -29.16 13.08 22.97
N GLN A 127 -28.20 12.78 22.10
CA GLN A 127 -28.05 13.47 20.80
C GLN A 127 -29.14 13.06 19.78
N ASN A 128 -29.92 12.02 20.08
CA ASN A 128 -31.13 11.70 19.33
C ASN A 128 -32.24 12.70 19.69
N THR A 129 -32.58 13.59 18.74
CA THR A 129 -33.58 14.65 18.90
C THR A 129 -34.92 14.13 19.40
N PHE A 130 -35.37 12.96 18.93
CA PHE A 130 -36.63 12.37 19.38
C PHE A 130 -36.57 11.97 20.87
N LEU A 131 -35.48 11.36 21.32
CA LEU A 131 -35.32 10.99 22.73
C LEU A 131 -35.10 12.21 23.63
N LEU A 132 -34.37 13.21 23.16
CA LEU A 132 -34.21 14.49 23.84
C LEU A 132 -35.56 15.21 23.99
N ASP A 133 -36.38 15.21 22.95
CA ASP A 133 -37.72 15.79 22.96
C ASP A 133 -38.69 14.99 23.85
N CYS A 134 -38.59 13.66 23.88
CA CYS A 134 -39.31 12.83 24.85
C CYS A 134 -38.91 13.16 26.29
N LEU A 135 -37.62 13.37 26.55
CA LEU A 135 -37.10 13.71 27.87
C LEU A 135 -37.54 15.11 28.32
N ARG A 136 -37.59 16.05 27.39
CA ARG A 136 -37.99 17.45 27.65
C ARG A 136 -39.50 17.66 27.62
N GLY A 137 -40.25 16.85 26.87
CA GLY A 137 -41.69 16.95 26.60
C GLY A 137 -42.09 18.14 25.70
N SER A 138 -41.66 18.10 24.44
CA SER A 138 -41.86 19.13 23.40
C SER A 138 -43.27 19.11 22.73
N THR A 139 -43.63 20.19 22.02
CA THR A 139 -44.97 20.67 21.60
C THR A 139 -45.75 19.86 20.54
N THR A 140 -45.27 18.69 20.09
CA THR A 140 -46.08 17.82 19.22
C THR A 140 -47.06 17.02 20.07
N LYS A 141 -48.32 16.91 19.63
CA LYS A 141 -49.47 16.41 20.44
C LYS A 141 -49.30 15.02 21.09
N ASP A 142 -48.25 14.26 20.72
CA ASP A 142 -48.02 12.89 21.18
C ASP A 142 -46.81 12.71 22.14
N ALA A 143 -45.98 13.73 22.41
CA ALA A 143 -44.77 13.57 23.23
C ALA A 143 -45.00 13.94 24.72
N GLN A 144 -45.57 13.02 25.51
CA GLN A 144 -45.53 13.15 26.98
C GLN A 144 -44.08 13.08 27.50
N GLN A 145 -43.74 13.95 28.46
CA GLN A 145 -42.44 13.94 29.12
C GLN A 145 -42.21 12.59 29.81
N ARG A 146 -41.11 11.91 29.49
CA ARG A 146 -40.72 10.62 30.09
C ARG A 146 -39.24 10.63 30.47
N ALA A 147 -38.91 10.06 31.61
CA ALA A 147 -37.52 9.76 31.96
C ALA A 147 -36.93 8.72 30.99
N LEU A 148 -35.61 8.68 30.83
CA LEU A 148 -34.92 7.64 30.08
C LEU A 148 -34.23 6.69 31.06
N PHE A 149 -34.51 5.40 30.94
CA PHE A 149 -33.94 4.38 31.80
C PHE A 149 -32.95 3.52 31.02
N PHE A 150 -31.73 3.42 31.52
CA PHE A 150 -30.60 2.69 30.92
C PHE A 150 -30.20 1.52 31.84
N PRO A 151 -30.68 0.30 31.58
CA PRO A 151 -30.35 -0.87 32.40
C PRO A 151 -29.09 -1.56 31.85
N PHE A 152 -27.91 -0.99 32.11
CA PHE A 152 -26.64 -1.61 31.69
C PHE A 152 -26.46 -2.99 32.35
N ASP A 153 -26.89 -3.12 33.61
CA ASP A 153 -26.97 -4.37 34.39
C ASP A 153 -27.72 -5.52 33.71
N LEU A 154 -28.72 -5.22 32.87
CA LEU A 154 -29.53 -6.24 32.20
C LEU A 154 -29.14 -6.48 30.74
N ILE A 155 -28.43 -5.54 30.11
CA ILE A 155 -28.24 -5.49 28.65
C ILE A 155 -26.77 -5.69 28.25
N ALA A 156 -25.80 -5.33 29.09
CA ALA A 156 -24.38 -5.43 28.77
C ALA A 156 -23.74 -6.69 29.41
N PRO A 157 -23.45 -7.77 28.65
CA PRO A 157 -22.99 -9.05 29.22
C PRO A 157 -21.62 -8.95 29.92
N ASP A 158 -20.82 -7.95 29.54
CA ASP A 158 -19.48 -7.68 30.08
C ASP A 158 -19.51 -6.68 31.26
N ASP A 159 -20.66 -6.08 31.55
CA ASP A 159 -20.78 -5.08 32.62
C ASP A 159 -20.91 -5.77 33.98
N THR A 160 -19.79 -5.84 34.69
CA THR A 160 -19.73 -6.39 36.05
C THR A 160 -20.13 -5.38 37.13
N THR A 161 -20.49 -4.15 36.76
CA THR A 161 -20.87 -3.11 37.73
C THR A 161 -22.29 -3.29 38.26
N GLY A 162 -23.19 -3.94 37.50
CA GLY A 162 -24.60 -4.09 37.88
C GLY A 162 -25.32 -2.75 38.05
N ALA A 163 -24.94 -1.74 37.27
CA ALA A 163 -25.46 -0.38 37.36
C ALA A 163 -26.62 -0.13 36.39
N SER A 164 -27.62 0.63 36.85
CA SER A 164 -28.67 1.19 36.00
C SER A 164 -28.79 2.70 36.23
N TYR A 165 -29.18 3.43 35.19
CA TYR A 165 -29.25 4.90 35.23
C TYR A 165 -30.64 5.37 34.83
N LEU A 166 -31.21 6.26 35.64
CA LEU A 166 -32.41 7.01 35.29
C LEU A 166 -32.04 8.45 34.99
N VAL A 167 -32.43 8.93 33.81
CA VAL A 167 -32.14 10.27 33.32
C VAL A 167 -33.43 11.05 33.20
N GLU A 168 -33.51 12.21 33.85
CA GLU A 168 -34.69 13.07 33.91
C GLU A 168 -34.30 14.52 33.57
N PHE A 169 -35.21 15.25 32.92
CA PHE A 169 -35.05 16.69 32.75
C PHE A 169 -35.96 17.45 33.73
N VAL A 170 -35.36 18.21 34.63
CA VAL A 170 -36.07 19.01 35.65
C VAL A 170 -36.33 20.39 35.05
N ARG A 171 -37.56 20.61 34.58
CA ARG A 171 -37.93 21.81 33.80
C ARG A 171 -37.81 23.10 34.58
N GLU A 172 -38.20 23.09 35.86
CA GLU A 172 -38.26 24.29 36.71
C GLU A 172 -36.87 24.89 36.97
N ALA A 173 -35.83 24.06 36.90
CA ALA A 173 -34.46 24.43 37.21
C ALA A 173 -33.49 24.21 36.02
N SER A 174 -34.02 23.83 34.85
CA SER A 174 -33.28 23.64 33.61
C SER A 174 -32.03 22.76 33.73
N PHE A 175 -32.12 21.61 34.41
CA PHE A 175 -30.99 20.69 34.54
C PHE A 175 -31.34 19.24 34.22
N LEU A 176 -30.34 18.49 33.80
CA LEU A 176 -30.41 17.04 33.59
C LEU A 176 -30.07 16.33 34.90
N ARG A 177 -31.00 15.56 35.45
CA ARG A 177 -30.74 14.68 36.61
C ARG A 177 -30.38 13.29 36.11
N ILE A 178 -29.22 12.79 36.51
CA ILE A 178 -28.76 11.41 36.28
C ILE A 178 -28.73 10.73 37.64
N THR A 179 -29.57 9.72 37.85
CA THR A 179 -29.62 8.92 39.07
C THR A 179 -29.10 7.52 38.80
N LEU A 180 -28.05 7.12 39.50
CA LEU A 180 -27.51 5.77 39.45
C LEU A 180 -28.14 4.91 40.54
N ASP A 181 -28.55 3.69 40.17
CA ASP A 181 -28.94 2.62 41.09
C ASP A 181 -28.17 1.34 40.74
N ARG A 182 -28.09 0.38 41.68
CA ARG A 182 -27.40 -0.92 41.47
C ARG A 182 -28.31 -2.09 41.79
N GLU A 183 -28.04 -3.22 41.16
CA GLU A 183 -28.71 -4.49 41.45
C GLU A 183 -28.61 -4.80 42.96
N GLY A 184 -29.75 -5.11 43.59
CA GLY A 184 -29.84 -5.38 45.03
C GLY A 184 -30.20 -4.19 45.92
N HIS A 185 -30.07 -2.94 45.45
CA HIS A 185 -30.44 -1.75 46.23
C HIS A 185 -31.77 -1.09 45.80
N ASN A 186 -32.22 -1.33 44.56
CA ASN A 186 -33.54 -1.08 43.96
C ASN A 186 -34.44 -0.04 44.67
N ARG A 187 -33.91 1.18 44.83
CA ARG A 187 -34.63 2.33 45.43
C ARG A 187 -35.40 3.11 44.37
N LEU A 188 -35.01 3.00 43.11
CA LEU A 188 -35.76 3.55 41.98
C LEU A 188 -37.09 2.81 41.85
N ARG A 189 -38.17 3.42 42.36
CA ARG A 189 -39.54 2.92 42.20
C ARG A 189 -40.04 3.18 40.76
N LEU A 190 -39.45 2.51 39.78
CA LEU A 190 -39.69 2.70 38.34
C LEU A 190 -41.18 2.63 37.96
N ARG A 191 -42.00 1.84 38.67
CA ARG A 191 -43.45 1.75 38.45
C ARG A 191 -44.20 3.08 38.63
N GLY A 192 -43.66 4.01 39.43
CA GLY A 192 -44.26 5.32 39.68
C GLY A 192 -43.72 6.44 38.80
N ILE A 193 -42.74 6.16 37.94
CA ILE A 193 -42.07 7.13 37.09
C ILE A 193 -42.41 6.80 35.64
N ALA A 194 -42.99 7.75 34.90
CA ALA A 194 -43.18 7.56 33.46
C ALA A 194 -41.80 7.57 32.78
N HIS A 195 -41.35 6.43 32.28
CA HIS A 195 -40.03 6.28 31.68
C HIS A 195 -40.08 5.47 30.38
N ARG A 196 -39.04 5.63 29.56
CA ARG A 196 -38.76 4.81 28.38
C ARG A 196 -37.48 4.03 28.64
N VAL A 197 -37.55 2.71 28.50
CA VAL A 197 -36.37 1.84 28.57
C VAL A 197 -35.56 2.00 27.28
N ILE A 198 -34.25 2.19 27.42
CA ILE A 198 -33.31 2.21 26.31
C ILE A 198 -32.70 0.80 26.21
N SER A 199 -33.12 0.04 25.21
CA SER A 199 -32.69 -1.36 25.03
C SER A 199 -31.46 -1.52 24.13
N ASP A 200 -31.16 -0.55 23.27
CA ASP A 200 -30.07 -0.59 22.29
C ASP A 200 -28.79 0.10 22.82
N ILE A 201 -28.34 -0.33 24.01
CA ILE A 201 -27.15 0.22 24.67
C ILE A 201 -25.85 -0.37 24.10
N ASP A 202 -25.96 -1.53 23.43
CA ASP A 202 -24.86 -2.46 23.14
C ASP A 202 -23.96 -2.07 21.96
N ARG A 203 -24.10 -0.87 21.40
CA ARG A 203 -23.73 -0.62 19.99
C ARG A 203 -22.76 0.52 19.71
N GLY A 204 -22.21 1.15 20.74
CA GLY A 204 -21.15 2.14 20.56
C GLY A 204 -20.29 2.24 21.80
N ARG A 205 -19.21 1.44 21.87
CA ARG A 205 -18.07 1.72 22.75
C ARG A 205 -17.39 2.98 22.22
N GLY A 206 -18.03 4.13 22.41
CA GLY A 206 -17.54 5.45 22.06
C GLY A 206 -16.17 5.62 22.69
N GLY A 207 -15.11 5.60 21.88
CA GLY A 207 -13.79 6.03 22.32
C GLY A 207 -13.82 7.50 22.74
N PRO A 208 -12.75 8.04 23.34
CA PRO A 208 -12.67 9.44 23.79
C PRO A 208 -12.61 10.47 22.64
N VAL A 209 -13.11 10.14 21.44
CA VAL A 209 -12.90 10.95 20.24
C VAL A 209 -13.83 12.16 20.24
N ASP A 210 -13.24 13.35 20.24
CA ASP A 210 -13.93 14.58 19.90
C ASP A 210 -14.11 14.66 18.37
N ALA A 211 -15.33 14.37 17.89
CA ALA A 211 -15.66 14.41 16.47
C ALA A 211 -15.51 15.82 15.87
N ALA A 212 -15.71 16.88 16.65
CA ALA A 212 -15.57 18.26 16.19
C ALA A 212 -14.09 18.61 15.92
N VAL A 213 -13.20 18.30 16.88
CA VAL A 213 -11.76 18.50 16.69
C VAL A 213 -11.21 17.66 15.52
N THR A 214 -11.69 16.43 15.40
CA THR A 214 -11.32 15.51 14.32
C THR A 214 -11.77 16.05 12.96
N ALA A 215 -13.04 16.45 12.83
CA ALA A 215 -13.60 17.03 11.61
C ALA A 215 -12.87 18.30 11.19
N ALA A 216 -12.59 19.22 12.13
CA ALA A 216 -11.86 20.45 11.84
C ALA A 216 -10.44 20.17 11.32
N SER A 217 -9.76 19.15 11.86
CA SER A 217 -8.45 18.72 11.37
C SER A 217 -8.52 18.12 9.96
N ILE A 218 -9.54 17.29 9.69
CA ILE A 218 -9.78 16.73 8.36
C ILE A 218 -10.07 17.83 7.34
N LEU A 219 -10.95 18.78 7.65
CA LEU A 219 -11.29 19.88 6.74
C LEU A 219 -10.07 20.76 6.41
N ARG A 220 -9.18 21.03 7.36
CA ARG A 220 -7.91 21.72 7.08
C ARG A 220 -7.01 20.92 6.13
N GLY A 221 -6.98 19.60 6.29
CA GLY A 221 -6.27 18.69 5.38
C GLY A 221 -6.86 18.75 3.96
N ILE A 222 -8.18 18.63 3.85
CA ILE A 222 -8.93 18.76 2.58
C ILE A 222 -8.64 20.11 1.92
N GLN A 223 -8.70 21.22 2.67
CA GLN A 223 -8.39 22.54 2.14
C GLN A 223 -6.96 22.61 1.60
N THR A 224 -5.99 22.09 2.34
CA THR A 224 -4.57 22.05 1.93
C THR A 224 -4.39 21.28 0.62
N GLU A 225 -5.10 20.17 0.46
CA GLU A 225 -5.07 19.34 -0.74
C GLU A 225 -5.84 19.99 -1.90
N ALA A 226 -6.99 20.59 -1.64
CA ALA A 226 -7.74 21.36 -2.63
C ALA A 226 -6.92 22.55 -3.19
N TYR A 227 -6.11 23.22 -2.35
CA TYR A 227 -5.15 24.25 -2.80
C TYR A 227 -4.10 23.72 -3.78
N LYS A 228 -3.78 22.43 -3.72
CA LYS A 228 -2.89 21.73 -4.66
C LYS A 228 -3.63 21.20 -5.90
N ASN A 229 -4.91 21.55 -6.04
CA ASN A 229 -5.79 21.06 -7.10
C ASN A 229 -5.91 19.53 -7.12
N THR A 230 -5.92 18.89 -5.95
CA THR A 230 -6.20 17.46 -5.81
C THR A 230 -7.67 17.24 -5.44
N GLY A 231 -8.21 16.09 -5.84
CA GLY A 231 -9.59 15.68 -5.54
C GLY A 231 -9.69 14.68 -4.38
N MET A 232 -8.62 14.48 -3.61
CA MET A 232 -8.61 13.56 -2.48
C MET A 232 -7.68 14.00 -1.35
N PHE A 233 -8.01 13.57 -0.13
CA PHE A 233 -7.16 13.69 1.05
C PHE A 233 -7.11 12.33 1.76
N VAL A 234 -5.91 11.84 2.08
CA VAL A 234 -5.69 10.55 2.74
C VAL A 234 -5.08 10.77 4.11
N THR A 235 -5.65 10.15 5.13
CA THR A 235 -5.12 10.17 6.49
C THR A 235 -4.71 8.76 6.93
N ASP A 236 -3.65 8.66 7.71
CA ASP A 236 -3.13 7.40 8.25
C ASP A 236 -3.11 7.39 9.78
N ARG A 237 -2.60 6.29 10.35
CA ARG A 237 -2.40 6.14 11.80
C ARG A 237 -1.47 7.17 12.42
N LEU A 238 -0.52 7.75 11.69
CA LEU A 238 0.38 8.77 12.27
C LEU A 238 -0.39 10.05 12.61
N GLN A 239 -1.40 10.37 11.83
CA GLN A 239 -2.20 11.58 11.99
C GLN A 239 -3.44 11.37 12.88
N PHE A 240 -4.08 10.19 12.82
CA PHE A 240 -5.38 9.96 13.46
C PHE A 240 -5.45 8.63 14.25
N ALA A 241 -4.37 8.24 14.95
CA ALA A 241 -4.31 7.01 15.75
C ALA A 241 -5.54 6.81 16.65
N THR A 242 -5.89 7.80 17.48
CA THR A 242 -7.01 7.71 18.42
C THR A 242 -8.36 7.46 17.74
N TYR A 243 -8.59 8.05 16.57
CA TYR A 243 -9.84 7.85 15.83
C TYR A 243 -9.87 6.49 15.14
N LEU A 244 -8.76 6.04 14.55
CA LEU A 244 -8.67 4.71 13.96
C LEU A 244 -8.80 3.61 15.03
N ASP A 245 -8.24 3.80 16.22
CA ASP A 245 -8.43 2.89 17.35
C ASP A 245 -9.91 2.82 17.78
N PHE A 246 -10.61 3.96 17.77
CA PHE A 246 -12.05 3.99 17.98
C PHE A 246 -12.82 3.18 16.92
N LEU A 247 -12.51 3.35 15.62
CA LEU A 247 -13.15 2.56 14.55
C LEU A 247 -12.88 1.06 14.71
N ASN A 248 -11.63 0.70 15.03
CA ASN A 248 -11.22 -0.69 15.27
C ASN A 248 -12.01 -1.32 16.43
N ASN A 249 -12.16 -0.58 17.53
CA ASN A 249 -12.92 -1.01 18.71
C ASN A 249 -14.44 -1.05 18.47
N SER A 250 -14.95 -0.27 17.50
CA SER A 250 -16.37 -0.21 17.17
C SER A 250 -16.82 -1.30 16.19
N GLY A 251 -15.88 -2.02 15.57
CA GLY A 251 -16.18 -3.17 14.70
C GLY A 251 -15.44 -3.16 13.37
N LEU A 252 -14.91 -2.02 12.91
CA LEU A 252 -14.07 -1.91 11.72
C LEU A 252 -12.62 -2.30 12.04
N ARG A 253 -12.41 -3.52 12.54
CA ARG A 253 -11.15 -4.01 13.15
C ARG A 253 -9.90 -3.89 12.28
N ALA A 254 -10.06 -3.85 10.97
CA ALA A 254 -8.98 -3.77 10.00
C ALA A 254 -8.64 -2.33 9.60
N ALA A 255 -9.38 -1.32 10.06
CA ALA A 255 -9.22 0.05 9.58
C ALA A 255 -7.84 0.64 9.94
N GLU A 256 -7.12 1.06 8.89
CA GLU A 256 -5.77 1.64 8.95
C GLU A 256 -5.72 3.08 8.40
N SER A 257 -6.70 3.48 7.57
CA SER A 257 -6.73 4.79 6.93
C SER A 257 -8.16 5.27 6.63
N LEU A 258 -8.31 6.59 6.52
CA LEU A 258 -9.49 7.24 5.96
C LEU A 258 -9.10 7.98 4.69
N CYS A 259 -9.95 7.90 3.67
CA CYS A 259 -9.74 8.61 2.42
C CYS A 259 -10.98 9.44 2.08
N PHE A 260 -10.76 10.74 1.89
CA PHE A 260 -11.77 11.73 1.62
C PHE A 260 -11.73 12.11 0.15
N TYR A 261 -12.85 12.07 -0.55
CA TYR A 261 -12.98 12.40 -1.97
C TYR A 261 -13.99 13.51 -2.19
N TRP A 262 -13.74 14.38 -3.17
CA TRP A 262 -14.71 15.40 -3.58
C TRP A 262 -14.63 15.66 -5.08
N PRO A 263 -15.78 15.97 -5.74
CA PRO A 263 -15.76 16.39 -7.14
C PRO A 263 -15.16 17.79 -7.29
N ASP A 264 -14.69 18.14 -8.48
CA ASP A 264 -14.09 19.45 -8.79
C ASP A 264 -14.96 20.63 -8.36
N ARG A 265 -16.29 20.50 -8.51
CA ARG A 265 -17.27 21.51 -8.08
C ARG A 265 -17.25 21.76 -6.57
N ALA A 266 -17.10 20.71 -5.76
CA ALA A 266 -16.97 20.81 -4.31
C ALA A 266 -15.57 21.31 -3.91
N GLY A 267 -14.53 21.00 -4.70
CA GLY A 267 -13.18 21.55 -4.54
C GLY A 267 -13.16 23.08 -4.46
N GLN A 268 -13.94 23.74 -5.31
CA GLN A 268 -14.09 25.21 -5.29
C GLN A 268 -14.70 25.74 -4.00
N GLN A 269 -15.65 25.01 -3.39
CA GLN A 269 -16.28 25.41 -2.13
C GLN A 269 -15.30 25.35 -0.96
N PHE A 270 -14.45 24.31 -0.92
CA PHE A 270 -13.39 24.20 0.08
C PHE A 270 -12.36 25.33 -0.02
N LEU A 271 -12.02 25.75 -1.25
CA LEU A 271 -11.11 26.88 -1.49
C LEU A 271 -11.70 28.22 -1.03
N LEU A 272 -13.00 28.41 -1.24
CA LEU A 272 -13.73 29.62 -0.84
C LEU A 272 -14.09 29.65 0.66
N GLN A 273 -13.75 28.60 1.41
CA GLN A 273 -14.10 28.42 2.83
C GLN A 273 -15.62 28.45 3.11
N ASP A 274 -16.45 28.27 2.09
CA ASP A 274 -17.90 28.14 2.25
C ASP A 274 -18.25 26.68 2.53
N THR A 275 -17.98 26.25 3.77
CA THR A 275 -18.26 24.88 4.26
C THR A 275 -19.54 24.81 5.10
N ASN A 276 -20.49 25.71 4.84
CA ASN A 276 -21.73 25.83 5.61
C ASN A 276 -22.47 24.48 5.69
N GLY A 277 -22.67 23.97 6.91
CA GLY A 277 -23.33 22.69 7.17
C GLY A 277 -22.50 21.43 6.86
N LEU A 278 -21.42 21.54 6.08
CA LEU A 278 -20.54 20.40 5.74
C LEU A 278 -19.73 19.91 6.94
N GLU A 279 -19.23 20.83 7.76
CA GLU A 279 -18.52 20.49 8.99
C GLU A 279 -19.42 19.69 9.93
N GLN A 280 -20.65 20.14 10.13
CA GLN A 280 -21.63 19.43 10.95
C GLN A 280 -21.92 18.03 10.38
N LEU A 281 -22.14 17.91 9.07
CA LEU A 281 -22.36 16.61 8.42
C LEU A 281 -21.16 15.67 8.59
N LEU A 282 -19.93 16.20 8.48
CA LEU A 282 -18.72 15.42 8.70
C LEU A 282 -18.61 14.96 10.15
N GLN A 283 -18.88 15.83 11.12
CA GLN A 283 -18.87 15.45 12.54
C GLN A 283 -19.90 14.34 12.83
N VAL A 284 -21.12 14.45 12.27
CA VAL A 284 -22.16 13.41 12.40
C VAL A 284 -21.67 12.10 11.78
N THR A 285 -21.06 12.18 10.59
CA THR A 285 -20.48 11.03 9.89
C THR A 285 -19.41 10.32 10.73
N LEU A 286 -18.51 11.08 11.35
CA LEU A 286 -17.43 10.50 12.16
C LEU A 286 -17.95 9.74 13.38
N LEU A 287 -19.05 10.22 13.98
CA LEU A 287 -19.74 9.52 15.07
C LEU A 287 -20.47 8.26 14.56
N LEU A 288 -21.19 8.38 13.44
CA LEU A 288 -21.93 7.28 12.81
C LEU A 288 -21.04 6.15 12.29
N LEU A 289 -19.76 6.41 12.01
CA LEU A 289 -18.80 5.34 11.68
C LEU A 289 -18.52 4.39 12.85
N GLY A 290 -18.93 4.73 14.08
CA GLY A 290 -18.96 3.82 15.22
C GLY A 290 -20.29 3.06 15.39
N ASP A 291 -21.28 3.31 14.53
CA ASP A 291 -22.60 2.69 14.61
C ASP A 291 -22.58 1.26 14.06
N SER A 292 -22.92 0.28 14.91
CA SER A 292 -22.94 -1.14 14.52
C SER A 292 -23.85 -1.46 13.32
N SER A 293 -24.99 -0.78 13.14
CA SER A 293 -25.91 -1.03 12.02
C SER A 293 -25.26 -0.57 10.71
N LEU A 294 -24.61 0.59 10.73
CA LEU A 294 -23.87 1.13 9.59
C LEU A 294 -22.64 0.27 9.28
N ILE A 295 -21.84 -0.09 10.30
CA ILE A 295 -20.68 -0.96 10.17
C ILE A 295 -21.07 -2.31 9.55
N ALA A 296 -22.16 -2.92 10.01
CA ALA A 296 -22.62 -4.20 9.47
C ALA A 296 -22.99 -4.12 7.98
N LEU A 297 -23.53 -2.99 7.51
CA LEU A 297 -23.77 -2.76 6.08
C LEU A 297 -22.46 -2.59 5.32
N LEU A 298 -21.56 -1.73 5.80
CA LEU A 298 -20.26 -1.49 5.19
C LEU A 298 -19.41 -2.77 5.07
N GLN A 299 -19.40 -3.62 6.10
CA GLN A 299 -18.68 -4.90 6.12
C GLN A 299 -19.22 -5.91 5.10
N ARG A 300 -20.48 -5.78 4.69
CA ARG A 300 -21.08 -6.57 3.59
C ARG A 300 -20.72 -6.04 2.21
N GLY A 301 -19.92 -4.96 2.12
CA GLY A 301 -19.52 -4.32 0.87
C GLY A 301 -20.54 -3.32 0.33
N GLU A 302 -21.59 -3.02 1.09
CA GLU A 302 -22.63 -2.06 0.70
C GLU A 302 -22.12 -0.62 0.85
N SER A 303 -22.62 0.28 -0.01
CA SER A 303 -22.38 1.72 0.14
C SER A 303 -23.54 2.37 0.89
N VAL A 304 -23.20 3.31 1.78
CA VAL A 304 -24.17 4.05 2.61
C VAL A 304 -24.06 5.54 2.33
N ARG A 305 -25.16 6.17 1.95
CA ARG A 305 -25.29 7.62 1.76
C ARG A 305 -25.88 8.28 3.01
N LEU A 306 -25.13 9.18 3.62
CA LEU A 306 -25.60 10.04 4.70
C LEU A 306 -26.06 11.38 4.11
N GLN A 307 -27.36 11.67 4.24
CA GLN A 307 -27.98 12.88 3.70
C GLN A 307 -28.04 13.96 4.78
N GLY A 308 -27.32 15.06 4.57
CA GLY A 308 -27.45 16.29 5.35
C GLY A 308 -28.43 17.28 4.70
N ALA A 309 -28.52 18.47 5.29
CA ALA A 309 -29.44 19.52 4.83
C ALA A 309 -29.08 20.10 3.45
N GLN A 310 -27.78 20.29 3.18
CA GLN A 310 -27.27 20.87 1.92
C GLN A 310 -26.30 19.93 1.18
N HIS A 311 -25.62 19.06 1.92
CA HIS A 311 -24.60 18.15 1.41
C HIS A 311 -24.99 16.69 1.67
N CYS A 312 -24.33 15.76 0.99
CA CYS A 312 -24.37 14.35 1.34
C CYS A 312 -22.96 13.74 1.40
N ILE A 313 -22.82 12.65 2.16
CA ILE A 313 -21.57 11.90 2.26
C ILE A 313 -21.84 10.43 1.90
N TRP A 314 -21.02 9.88 1.01
CA TRP A 314 -21.04 8.46 0.66
C TRP A 314 -19.92 7.72 1.39
N LEU A 315 -20.28 6.59 1.98
CA LEU A 315 -19.38 5.71 2.71
C LEU A 315 -19.26 4.37 2.00
N ASP A 316 -18.03 3.88 1.90
CA ASP A 316 -17.72 2.51 1.50
C ASP A 316 -16.37 2.05 2.07
N LEU A 317 -16.10 0.75 2.01
CA LEU A 317 -14.83 0.16 2.42
C LEU A 317 -14.06 -0.36 1.21
N SER A 318 -12.74 -0.20 1.21
CA SER A 318 -11.83 -0.82 0.23
C SER A 318 -10.61 -1.46 0.90
N GLN A 319 -9.80 -2.16 0.10
CA GLN A 319 -8.54 -2.79 0.51
C GLN A 319 -8.70 -3.75 1.70
N TRP A 320 -9.71 -4.62 1.63
CA TRP A 320 -10.10 -5.54 2.70
C TRP A 320 -10.45 -4.84 4.01
N GLN A 321 -11.27 -3.79 3.90
CA GLN A 321 -11.76 -3.00 5.04
C GLN A 321 -10.67 -2.18 5.75
N ARG A 322 -9.44 -2.14 5.21
CA ARG A 322 -8.35 -1.31 5.77
C ARG A 322 -8.51 0.16 5.47
N ARG A 323 -9.31 0.49 4.45
CA ARG A 323 -9.60 1.86 4.07
C ARG A 323 -11.09 2.15 4.19
N VAL A 324 -11.40 3.20 4.95
CA VAL A 324 -12.73 3.80 5.00
C VAL A 324 -12.76 4.96 4.01
N ASN A 325 -13.62 4.86 3.00
CA ASN A 325 -13.77 5.90 1.98
C ASN A 325 -14.96 6.80 2.31
N VAL A 326 -14.74 8.10 2.26
CA VAL A 326 -15.70 9.16 2.59
C VAL A 326 -15.76 10.12 1.41
N SER A 327 -16.85 10.11 0.65
CA SER A 327 -16.97 10.93 -0.58
C SER A 327 -18.04 12.00 -0.42
N PHE A 328 -17.69 13.26 -0.64
CA PHE A 328 -18.59 14.40 -0.52
C PHE A 328 -19.41 14.60 -1.80
N ASP A 329 -20.73 14.72 -1.63
CA ASP A 329 -21.76 15.08 -2.62
C ASP A 329 -21.94 14.12 -3.81
N ALA A 330 -20.94 13.30 -4.12
CA ALA A 330 -20.99 12.24 -5.12
C ALA A 330 -20.25 11.00 -4.62
N PRO A 331 -20.67 9.78 -5.02
CA PRO A 331 -19.89 8.59 -4.76
C PRO A 331 -18.55 8.68 -5.50
N ARG A 332 -17.47 8.19 -4.89
CA ARG A 332 -16.17 8.11 -5.58
C ARG A 332 -16.26 7.21 -6.81
N GLU A 333 -15.48 7.56 -7.83
CA GLU A 333 -15.24 6.67 -8.96
C GLU A 333 -14.39 5.47 -8.50
N ARG A 334 -14.92 4.26 -8.68
CA ARG A 334 -14.18 3.02 -8.41
C ARG A 334 -13.50 2.59 -9.68
N ILE A 335 -12.17 2.67 -9.69
CA ILE A 335 -11.34 2.16 -10.78
C ILE A 335 -11.21 0.65 -10.58
N ASP A 336 -11.79 -0.12 -11.50
CA ASP A 336 -11.60 -1.57 -11.56
C ASP A 336 -10.35 -1.93 -12.39
N ILE A 337 -9.98 -3.21 -12.41
CA ILE A 337 -8.83 -3.62 -13.20
C ILE A 337 -9.08 -3.48 -14.72
N SER A 338 -10.35 -3.48 -15.16
CA SER A 338 -10.76 -3.32 -16.57
C SER A 338 -10.39 -1.96 -17.14
N TYR A 339 -10.45 -0.92 -16.31
CA TYR A 339 -10.01 0.43 -16.67
C TYR A 339 -8.60 0.45 -17.28
N PHE A 340 -7.67 -0.32 -16.72
CA PHE A 340 -6.29 -0.36 -17.19
C PHE A 340 -6.14 -1.05 -18.55
N LEU A 341 -6.93 -2.08 -18.82
CA LEU A 341 -6.96 -2.72 -20.14
C LEU A 341 -7.58 -1.80 -21.20
N HIS A 342 -8.63 -1.06 -20.87
CA HIS A 342 -9.26 -0.11 -21.80
C HIS A 342 -8.32 1.02 -22.24
N ARG A 343 -7.35 1.38 -21.41
CA ARG A 343 -6.30 2.36 -21.75
C ARG A 343 -5.20 1.82 -22.66
N ALA A 344 -5.17 0.51 -22.90
CA ALA A 344 -4.21 -0.17 -23.77
C ALA A 344 -4.92 -0.78 -24.99
N PRO A 345 -5.35 0.03 -25.98
CA PRO A 345 -6.19 -0.43 -27.09
C PRO A 345 -5.59 -1.57 -27.91
N THR A 346 -4.26 -1.62 -28.08
CA THR A 346 -3.58 -2.71 -28.80
C THR A 346 -3.71 -4.02 -28.03
N LEU A 347 -3.48 -3.98 -26.71
CA LEU A 347 -3.62 -5.12 -25.83
C LEU A 347 -5.08 -5.58 -25.74
N ALA A 348 -6.03 -4.66 -25.58
CA ALA A 348 -7.46 -4.98 -25.51
C ALA A 348 -7.96 -5.68 -26.78
N ARG A 349 -7.51 -5.23 -27.96
CA ARG A 349 -7.83 -5.90 -29.23
C ARG A 349 -7.25 -7.31 -29.29
N PHE A 350 -6.00 -7.47 -28.85
CA PHE A 350 -5.36 -8.78 -28.76
C PHE A 350 -6.12 -9.73 -27.82
N THR A 351 -6.53 -9.26 -26.64
CA THR A 351 -7.35 -9.99 -25.68
C THR A 351 -8.66 -10.47 -26.31
N HIS A 352 -9.38 -9.57 -26.97
CA HIS A 352 -10.67 -9.88 -27.60
C HIS A 352 -10.57 -11.01 -28.64
N ASN A 353 -9.47 -11.04 -29.40
CA ASN A 353 -9.23 -12.05 -30.42
C ASN A 353 -8.79 -13.42 -29.83
N ASN A 354 -8.46 -13.48 -28.54
CA ASN A 354 -7.90 -14.67 -27.89
C ASN A 354 -8.69 -15.09 -26.63
N VAL A 355 -9.99 -14.77 -26.57
CA VAL A 355 -10.86 -15.20 -25.47
C VAL A 355 -10.87 -16.73 -25.36
N GLY A 356 -10.60 -17.24 -24.15
CA GLY A 356 -10.55 -18.67 -23.86
C GLY A 356 -9.22 -19.35 -24.20
N ALA A 357 -8.24 -18.65 -24.77
CA ALA A 357 -6.93 -19.21 -25.14
C ALA A 357 -6.11 -19.75 -23.95
N LEU A 358 -6.42 -19.31 -22.73
CA LEU A 358 -5.73 -19.72 -21.49
C LEU A 358 -6.52 -20.70 -20.62
N LYS A 359 -7.59 -21.30 -21.16
CA LYS A 359 -8.41 -22.25 -20.41
C LYS A 359 -7.57 -23.43 -19.90
N GLY A 360 -7.63 -23.71 -18.60
CA GLY A 360 -6.84 -24.77 -17.96
C GLY A 360 -5.40 -24.36 -17.61
N ILE A 361 -5.01 -23.12 -17.88
CA ILE A 361 -3.69 -22.57 -17.54
C ILE A 361 -3.80 -21.66 -16.32
N ARG A 362 -2.95 -21.89 -15.33
CA ARG A 362 -2.65 -20.97 -14.24
C ARG A 362 -1.38 -20.19 -14.58
N ILE A 363 -1.41 -18.87 -14.37
CA ILE A 363 -0.28 -17.99 -14.65
C ILE A 363 0.38 -17.59 -13.34
N PHE A 364 1.70 -17.70 -13.27
CA PHE A 364 2.50 -16.98 -12.29
C PHE A 364 3.26 -15.86 -13.00
N MET A 365 3.01 -14.62 -12.59
CA MET A 365 3.54 -13.42 -13.21
C MET A 365 4.51 -12.72 -12.25
N VAL A 366 5.71 -12.41 -12.72
CA VAL A 366 6.69 -11.59 -11.98
C VAL A 366 6.98 -10.35 -12.82
N HIS A 367 6.44 -9.20 -12.43
CA HIS A 367 6.49 -8.00 -13.28
C HIS A 367 6.32 -6.70 -12.50
N HIS A 368 6.68 -5.55 -13.06
CA HIS A 368 6.49 -4.24 -12.45
C HIS A 368 5.03 -3.92 -12.05
N GLY A 369 4.84 -3.24 -10.92
CA GLY A 369 3.52 -2.77 -10.48
C GLY A 369 3.04 -1.49 -11.19
N THR A 370 2.82 -1.55 -12.51
CA THR A 370 2.37 -0.40 -13.33
C THR A 370 0.95 -0.58 -13.88
N ALA A 371 0.36 0.51 -14.40
CA ALA A 371 -0.95 0.49 -15.04
C ALA A 371 -1.03 -0.53 -16.19
N GLU A 372 0.00 -0.57 -17.04
CA GLU A 372 0.05 -1.46 -18.20
C GLU A 372 0.08 -2.94 -17.78
N VAL A 373 0.75 -3.25 -16.68
CA VAL A 373 0.83 -4.61 -16.13
C VAL A 373 -0.49 -5.01 -15.46
N LEU A 374 -1.21 -4.08 -14.82
CA LEU A 374 -2.59 -4.32 -14.38
C LEU A 374 -3.50 -4.60 -15.58
N GLY A 375 -3.31 -3.88 -16.69
CA GLY A 375 -3.97 -4.18 -17.97
C GLY A 375 -3.61 -5.58 -18.50
N ALA A 376 -2.35 -6.00 -18.40
CA ALA A 376 -1.90 -7.34 -18.75
C ALA A 376 -2.53 -8.43 -17.88
N ALA A 377 -2.60 -8.20 -16.57
CA ALA A 377 -3.27 -9.10 -15.62
C ALA A 377 -4.74 -9.31 -16.01
N LYS A 378 -5.45 -8.22 -16.34
CA LYS A 378 -6.83 -8.30 -16.82
C LYS A 378 -6.94 -8.99 -18.18
N SER A 379 -6.01 -8.73 -19.11
CA SER A 379 -5.94 -9.42 -20.40
C SER A 379 -5.81 -10.94 -20.22
N LEU A 380 -4.91 -11.41 -19.34
CA LEU A 380 -4.76 -12.83 -19.03
C LEU A 380 -6.05 -13.42 -18.43
N ALA A 381 -6.72 -12.68 -17.56
CA ALA A 381 -8.00 -13.10 -16.98
C ALA A 381 -9.11 -13.24 -18.03
N ASP A 382 -9.21 -12.27 -18.95
CA ASP A 382 -10.22 -12.24 -20.02
C ASP A 382 -9.94 -13.28 -21.11
N MET A 383 -8.68 -13.64 -21.33
CA MET A 383 -8.28 -14.78 -22.16
C MET A 383 -8.55 -16.14 -21.47
N GLY A 384 -9.01 -16.13 -20.22
CA GLY A 384 -9.59 -17.31 -19.56
C GLY A 384 -8.65 -18.14 -18.70
N CYS A 385 -7.58 -17.56 -18.14
CA CYS A 385 -6.70 -18.29 -17.22
C CYS A 385 -7.46 -18.76 -15.96
N ASN A 386 -7.14 -19.95 -15.45
CA ASN A 386 -7.77 -20.52 -14.26
C ASN A 386 -7.36 -19.81 -12.95
N GLY A 387 -6.24 -19.10 -12.99
CA GLY A 387 -5.76 -18.27 -11.89
C GLY A 387 -4.55 -17.45 -12.30
N LEU A 388 -4.34 -16.34 -11.61
CA LEU A 388 -3.22 -15.43 -11.82
C LEU A 388 -2.61 -15.08 -10.47
N HIS A 389 -1.40 -15.56 -10.24
CA HIS A 389 -0.61 -15.19 -9.09
C HIS A 389 0.44 -14.18 -9.56
N THR A 390 0.52 -13.02 -8.93
CA THR A 390 1.44 -11.95 -9.34
C THR A 390 2.38 -11.57 -8.21
N LEU A 391 3.69 -11.58 -8.47
CA LEU A 391 4.70 -10.97 -7.63
C LEU A 391 5.19 -9.68 -8.31
N PHE A 392 4.75 -8.55 -7.77
CA PHE A 392 5.12 -7.24 -8.29
C PHE A 392 6.57 -6.88 -7.97
N ILE A 393 7.23 -6.28 -8.95
CA ILE A 393 8.52 -5.62 -8.81
C ILE A 393 8.28 -4.13 -8.59
N LYS A 394 8.85 -3.60 -7.51
CA LYS A 394 8.70 -2.20 -7.12
C LYS A 394 10.06 -1.63 -6.76
N TYR A 395 10.48 -0.60 -7.49
CA TYR A 395 11.81 -0.01 -7.34
C TYR A 395 11.84 1.26 -6.48
N ALA A 396 10.82 2.12 -6.56
CA ALA A 396 10.69 3.31 -5.70
C ALA A 396 9.22 3.73 -5.52
N GLY A 397 8.92 4.53 -4.50
CA GLY A 397 7.58 5.13 -4.26
C GLY A 397 6.57 4.21 -3.57
N ALA A 398 5.31 4.63 -3.45
CA ALA A 398 4.18 3.79 -3.04
C ALA A 398 3.37 3.39 -4.28
N MET A 399 2.80 2.18 -4.32
CA MET A 399 1.85 1.86 -5.39
C MET A 399 0.63 2.78 -5.23
N PRO A 400 0.13 3.42 -6.31
CA PRO A 400 -1.04 4.28 -6.21
C PRO A 400 -2.22 3.57 -5.54
N GLY A 401 -2.95 4.29 -4.69
CA GLY A 401 -4.09 3.74 -3.96
C GLY A 401 -5.17 3.16 -4.88
N SER A 402 -5.38 3.76 -6.06
CA SER A 402 -6.29 3.25 -7.08
C SER A 402 -5.88 1.91 -7.67
N TYR A 403 -4.58 1.61 -7.73
CA TYR A 403 -4.08 0.32 -8.23
C TYR A 403 -4.35 -0.75 -7.18
N LEU A 404 -4.10 -0.44 -5.90
CA LEU A 404 -4.44 -1.32 -4.78
C LEU A 404 -5.94 -1.59 -4.70
N ASP A 405 -6.78 -0.57 -4.84
CA ASP A 405 -8.24 -0.73 -4.89
C ASP A 405 -8.66 -1.70 -6.01
N ALA A 406 -8.08 -1.56 -7.20
CA ALA A 406 -8.41 -2.41 -8.34
C ALA A 406 -7.99 -3.88 -8.14
N ILE A 407 -6.75 -4.13 -7.71
CA ILE A 407 -6.27 -5.52 -7.56
C ILE A 407 -6.88 -6.22 -6.35
N LEU A 408 -7.14 -5.50 -5.26
CA LEU A 408 -7.71 -6.09 -4.03
C LEU A 408 -9.22 -6.31 -4.11
N ALA A 409 -9.88 -5.76 -5.14
CA ALA A 409 -11.26 -6.05 -5.48
C ALA A 409 -11.43 -7.39 -6.23
N GLU A 410 -10.35 -7.95 -6.78
CA GLU A 410 -10.39 -9.23 -7.49
C GLU A 410 -10.58 -10.43 -6.54
N PRO A 411 -11.26 -11.50 -6.98
CA PRO A 411 -11.57 -12.65 -6.13
C PRO A 411 -10.31 -13.46 -5.78
N ALA A 412 -10.01 -13.58 -4.49
CA ALA A 412 -8.84 -14.29 -3.93
C ALA A 412 -8.71 -15.77 -4.34
N GLN A 413 -9.81 -16.41 -4.74
CA GLN A 413 -9.79 -17.79 -5.27
C GLN A 413 -8.99 -17.89 -6.58
N ARG A 414 -8.98 -16.81 -7.37
CA ARG A 414 -8.40 -16.77 -8.72
C ARG A 414 -7.18 -15.85 -8.78
N PHE A 415 -7.13 -14.81 -7.96
CA PHE A 415 -6.09 -13.79 -8.01
C PHE A 415 -5.37 -13.67 -6.67
N SER A 416 -4.05 -13.63 -6.71
CA SER A 416 -3.21 -13.33 -5.54
C SER A 416 -2.11 -12.36 -5.93
N PHE A 417 -1.88 -11.34 -5.11
CA PHE A 417 -0.90 -10.29 -5.42
C PHE A 417 0.09 -10.16 -4.27
N HIS A 418 1.38 -10.12 -4.60
CA HIS A 418 2.46 -9.98 -3.64
C HIS A 418 3.44 -8.91 -4.13
N CYS A 419 4.17 -8.30 -3.21
CA CYS A 419 5.23 -7.35 -3.54
C CYS A 419 6.23 -7.33 -2.39
N LEU A 420 7.50 -7.08 -2.71
CA LEU A 420 8.48 -6.75 -1.68
C LEU A 420 8.33 -5.29 -1.24
N GLN A 421 8.64 -5.03 0.03
CA GLN A 421 8.75 -3.71 0.62
C GLN A 421 10.20 -3.48 1.04
N GLN A 422 10.76 -2.36 0.58
CA GLN A 422 12.08 -1.90 1.02
C GLN A 422 11.99 -1.37 2.46
N MET A 423 12.92 -1.82 3.28
CA MET A 423 13.12 -1.39 4.66
C MET A 423 14.37 -0.53 4.74
N SER A 424 14.24 0.67 5.28
CA SER A 424 15.40 1.56 5.46
C SER A 424 16.40 0.95 6.44
N SER A 425 17.69 1.08 6.10
CA SER A 425 18.80 0.68 6.96
C SER A 425 19.73 1.87 7.20
N ARG A 426 20.33 1.92 8.39
CA ARG A 426 21.42 2.87 8.69
C ARG A 426 22.75 2.42 8.07
N THR A 427 22.93 1.11 7.90
CA THR A 427 24.18 0.50 7.47
C THR A 427 24.22 0.13 5.99
N MET A 428 23.06 0.03 5.33
CA MET A 428 22.96 -0.36 3.91
C MET A 428 22.33 0.76 3.06
N ILE A 429 22.94 1.11 1.94
CA ILE A 429 22.45 2.13 1.01
C ILE A 429 21.13 1.73 0.40
N GLU A 430 21.00 0.50 -0.09
CA GLU A 430 19.77 0.03 -0.73
C GLU A 430 18.73 -0.45 0.29
N GLY A 431 19.07 -0.49 1.59
CA GLY A 431 18.23 -1.13 2.60
C GLY A 431 18.16 -2.65 2.45
N TYR A 432 17.09 -3.26 2.93
CA TYR A 432 16.78 -4.67 2.73
C TYR A 432 15.29 -4.85 2.38
N TYR A 433 14.90 -6.04 1.91
CA TYR A 433 13.57 -6.26 1.39
C TYR A 433 12.82 -7.36 2.14
N VAL A 434 11.56 -7.07 2.46
CA VAL A 434 10.64 -7.99 3.17
C VAL A 434 9.34 -8.13 2.42
N LEU A 435 8.50 -9.10 2.77
CA LEU A 435 7.22 -9.29 2.11
C LEU A 435 6.21 -8.24 2.59
N SER A 436 5.53 -7.55 1.67
CA SER A 436 4.59 -6.50 2.03
C SER A 436 3.22 -7.09 2.43
N PRO A 437 2.65 -6.73 3.60
CA PRO A 437 1.30 -7.13 3.99
C PRO A 437 0.19 -6.35 3.26
N VAL A 438 0.56 -5.46 2.32
CA VAL A 438 -0.40 -4.58 1.64
C VAL A 438 -1.15 -5.29 0.52
N TYR A 439 -0.60 -6.34 -0.07
CA TYR A 439 -1.12 -6.91 -1.32
C TYR A 439 -1.87 -8.22 -1.15
N SER A 440 -1.61 -8.93 -0.04
CA SER A 440 -2.18 -10.22 0.36
C SER A 440 -1.82 -10.49 1.80
N SER A 441 -2.63 -11.31 2.48
CA SER A 441 -2.29 -11.84 3.79
C SER A 441 -0.94 -12.56 3.75
N LEU A 442 -0.24 -12.45 4.87
CA LEU A 442 1.02 -13.15 5.11
C LEU A 442 0.81 -14.49 5.84
N SER A 443 -0.45 -14.90 6.02
CA SER A 443 -0.77 -16.17 6.69
C SER A 443 -0.14 -17.35 5.94
N GLY A 444 0.60 -18.19 6.66
CA GLY A 444 1.34 -19.31 6.07
C GLY A 444 2.62 -18.90 5.33
N MET A 445 3.09 -17.67 5.53
CA MET A 445 4.37 -17.15 5.02
C MET A 445 5.23 -16.52 6.14
N GLU A 446 4.88 -16.77 7.40
CA GLU A 446 5.53 -16.18 8.57
C GLU A 446 7.01 -16.55 8.62
N ARG A 447 7.35 -17.83 8.44
CA ARG A 447 8.75 -18.31 8.43
C ARG A 447 9.57 -17.67 7.29
N LEU A 448 8.94 -17.45 6.14
CA LEU A 448 9.58 -16.77 5.02
C LEU A 448 9.86 -15.31 5.36
N ASN A 449 8.88 -14.61 5.93
CA ASN A 449 9.02 -13.21 6.32
C ASN A 449 10.06 -13.02 7.44
N GLU A 450 10.06 -13.90 8.44
CA GLU A 450 11.07 -13.94 9.51
C GLU A 450 12.49 -14.09 8.94
N ARG A 451 12.70 -14.97 7.96
CA ARG A 451 14.00 -15.15 7.30
C ARG A 451 14.43 -13.89 6.55
N LEU A 452 13.52 -13.23 5.83
CA LEU A 452 13.81 -11.97 5.13
C LEU A 452 14.26 -10.88 6.10
N HIS A 453 13.62 -10.77 7.27
CA HIS A 453 14.03 -9.86 8.33
C HIS A 453 15.39 -10.23 8.94
N ALA A 454 15.60 -11.52 9.24
CA ALA A 454 16.82 -11.98 9.90
C ALA A 454 18.07 -11.86 9.01
N GLU A 455 17.94 -12.23 7.73
CA GLU A 455 19.08 -12.21 6.78
C GLU A 455 19.29 -10.83 6.13
N CYS A 456 18.34 -9.89 6.28
CA CYS A 456 18.42 -8.54 5.71
C CYS A 456 18.77 -8.56 4.21
N LEU A 457 18.07 -9.41 3.44
CA LEU A 457 18.41 -9.68 2.04
C LEU A 457 18.21 -8.46 1.13
N GLY A 458 19.17 -8.26 0.22
CA GLY A 458 19.03 -7.33 -0.91
C GLY A 458 17.98 -7.79 -1.92
N PHE A 459 17.59 -6.88 -2.83
CA PHE A 459 16.43 -7.04 -3.71
C PHE A 459 16.42 -8.35 -4.50
N GLY A 460 17.49 -8.64 -5.24
CA GLY A 460 17.56 -9.81 -6.12
C GLY A 460 17.43 -11.15 -5.37
N ARG A 461 18.06 -11.27 -4.20
CA ARG A 461 17.99 -12.47 -3.36
C ARG A 461 16.62 -12.63 -2.71
N ALA A 462 16.04 -11.54 -2.21
CA ALA A 462 14.69 -11.54 -1.68
C ALA A 462 13.66 -11.94 -2.76
N MET A 463 13.78 -11.42 -3.99
CA MET A 463 12.92 -11.79 -5.13
C MET A 463 13.04 -13.27 -5.49
N GLN A 464 14.25 -13.82 -5.52
CA GLN A 464 14.46 -15.25 -5.78
C GLN A 464 13.83 -16.14 -4.71
N LEU A 465 14.03 -15.80 -3.44
CA LEU A 465 13.49 -16.56 -2.32
C LEU A 465 11.96 -16.52 -2.28
N VAL A 466 11.37 -15.32 -2.34
CA VAL A 466 9.91 -15.13 -2.33
C VAL A 466 9.26 -15.69 -3.59
N GLY A 467 9.83 -15.40 -4.76
CA GLY A 467 9.26 -15.89 -6.00
C GLY A 467 9.39 -17.41 -6.15
N GLY A 468 10.46 -18.04 -5.63
CA GLY A 468 10.58 -19.50 -5.58
C GLY A 468 9.53 -20.13 -4.65
N HIS A 469 9.32 -19.54 -3.47
CA HIS A 469 8.26 -19.95 -2.54
C HIS A 469 6.87 -19.87 -3.19
N LEU A 470 6.53 -18.73 -3.78
CA LEU A 470 5.24 -18.52 -4.45
C LEU A 470 5.08 -19.38 -5.70
N PHE A 471 6.15 -19.59 -6.48
CA PHE A 471 6.15 -20.49 -7.64
C PHE A 471 5.78 -21.91 -7.23
N LEU A 472 6.42 -22.47 -6.21
CA LEU A 472 6.16 -23.82 -5.74
C LEU A 472 4.76 -23.97 -5.12
N LYS A 473 4.28 -22.99 -4.33
CA LYS A 473 2.88 -22.99 -3.86
C LYS A 473 1.89 -22.98 -5.02
N THR A 474 2.18 -22.18 -6.06
CA THR A 474 1.37 -22.15 -7.28
C THR A 474 1.41 -23.48 -8.04
N ALA A 475 2.56 -24.13 -8.11
CA ALA A 475 2.71 -25.46 -8.72
C ALA A 475 1.94 -26.53 -7.95
N LEU A 476 1.99 -26.53 -6.61
CA LEU A 476 1.22 -27.46 -5.77
C LEU A 476 -0.30 -27.25 -5.93
N LEU A 477 -0.75 -26.00 -6.00
CA LEU A 477 -2.15 -25.69 -6.28
C LEU A 477 -2.57 -26.16 -7.68
N THR A 478 -1.71 -25.94 -8.67
CA THR A 478 -1.92 -26.39 -10.07
C THR A 478 -2.04 -27.92 -10.13
N ALA A 479 -1.16 -28.64 -9.43
CA ALA A 479 -1.18 -30.10 -9.35
C ALA A 479 -2.50 -30.62 -8.75
N ALA A 480 -2.95 -30.06 -7.63
CA ALA A 480 -4.20 -30.46 -6.96
C ALA A 480 -5.44 -30.26 -7.85
N ARG A 481 -5.36 -29.33 -8.79
CA ARG A 481 -6.47 -29.00 -9.71
C ARG A 481 -6.37 -29.74 -11.04
N GLY A 482 -5.29 -30.47 -11.31
CA GLY A 482 -5.04 -31.09 -12.61
C GLY A 482 -4.85 -30.06 -13.74
N GLU A 483 -4.35 -28.88 -13.40
CA GLU A 483 -4.14 -27.75 -14.32
C GLU A 483 -2.73 -27.77 -14.91
N LYS A 484 -2.45 -26.82 -15.81
CA LYS A 484 -1.10 -26.49 -16.27
C LYS A 484 -0.68 -25.11 -15.77
N MET A 485 0.62 -24.87 -15.69
CA MET A 485 1.20 -23.62 -15.22
C MET A 485 2.13 -23.01 -16.26
N PHE A 486 2.08 -21.70 -16.42
CA PHE A 486 3.00 -20.92 -17.25
C PHE A 486 3.56 -19.73 -16.45
N LEU A 487 4.85 -19.43 -16.64
CA LEU A 487 5.54 -18.32 -15.97
C LEU A 487 5.74 -17.14 -16.94
N VAL A 488 5.23 -15.97 -16.57
CA VAL A 488 5.51 -14.71 -17.27
C VAL A 488 6.43 -13.86 -16.41
N GLU A 489 7.62 -13.52 -16.91
CA GLU A 489 8.65 -12.92 -16.07
C GLU A 489 9.35 -11.72 -16.72
N ASP A 490 9.62 -10.72 -15.87
CA ASP A 490 10.49 -9.59 -16.12
C ASP A 490 11.69 -9.67 -15.14
N GLY A 491 12.85 -10.13 -15.63
CA GLY A 491 14.14 -10.03 -14.91
C GLY A 491 14.87 -11.35 -14.62
N GLY A 492 14.29 -12.51 -14.94
CA GLY A 492 14.87 -13.83 -14.70
C GLY A 492 15.34 -14.06 -13.26
N TYR A 493 14.45 -13.84 -12.30
CA TYR A 493 14.56 -14.29 -10.91
C TYR A 493 14.27 -15.78 -10.76
N ILE A 494 13.26 -16.30 -11.48
CA ILE A 494 12.71 -17.64 -11.23
C ILE A 494 13.10 -18.62 -12.32
N SER A 495 12.83 -18.30 -13.59
CA SER A 495 13.07 -19.24 -14.69
C SER A 495 14.52 -19.77 -14.76
N PRO A 496 15.58 -18.94 -14.67
CA PRO A 496 16.95 -19.44 -14.65
C PRO A 496 17.24 -20.35 -13.45
N MET A 497 16.76 -19.95 -12.27
CA MET A 497 16.99 -20.66 -11.01
C MET A 497 16.33 -22.04 -11.02
N ILE A 498 15.04 -22.13 -11.40
CA ILE A 498 14.32 -23.40 -11.49
C ILE A 498 14.98 -24.36 -12.49
N ASN A 499 15.42 -23.85 -13.64
CA ASN A 499 16.16 -24.65 -14.61
C ASN A 499 17.47 -25.19 -14.03
N GLU A 500 18.25 -24.35 -13.32
CA GLU A 500 19.49 -24.78 -12.69
C GLU A 500 19.25 -25.84 -11.59
N LEU A 501 18.22 -25.67 -10.74
CA LEU A 501 17.85 -26.65 -9.71
C LEU A 501 17.45 -28.00 -10.32
N CYS A 502 16.68 -27.98 -11.41
CA CYS A 502 16.28 -29.19 -12.14
C CYS A 502 17.49 -29.92 -12.74
N ILE A 503 18.35 -29.18 -13.44
CA ILE A 503 19.56 -29.73 -14.08
C ILE A 503 20.54 -30.31 -13.05
N ASN A 504 20.63 -29.69 -11.87
CA ASN A 504 21.47 -30.17 -10.77
C ASN A 504 20.86 -31.36 -10.01
N GLY A 505 19.69 -31.85 -10.41
CA GLY A 505 19.09 -33.06 -9.84
C GLY A 505 18.43 -32.86 -8.47
N MET A 506 18.03 -31.63 -8.13
CA MET A 506 17.29 -31.37 -6.88
C MET A 506 15.96 -32.13 -6.88
N THR A 507 15.60 -32.71 -5.74
CA THR A 507 14.31 -33.38 -5.51
C THR A 507 13.21 -32.37 -5.15
N LEU A 508 11.94 -32.77 -5.26
CA LEU A 508 10.82 -31.95 -4.83
C LEU A 508 10.91 -31.60 -3.34
N GLY A 509 11.26 -32.57 -2.49
CA GLY A 509 11.40 -32.38 -1.04
C GLY A 509 12.45 -31.33 -0.69
N GLU A 510 13.64 -31.42 -1.30
CA GLU A 510 14.72 -30.44 -1.12
C GLU A 510 14.31 -29.04 -1.60
N ALA A 511 13.59 -28.95 -2.72
CA ALA A 511 13.10 -27.67 -3.23
C ALA A 511 12.08 -27.02 -2.29
N LEU A 512 11.11 -27.80 -1.77
CA LEU A 512 10.13 -27.30 -0.80
C LEU A 512 10.82 -26.80 0.48
N GLU A 513 11.82 -27.51 0.98
CA GLU A 513 12.60 -27.08 2.15
C GLU A 513 13.42 -25.81 1.85
N HIS A 514 14.12 -25.77 0.72
CA HIS A 514 14.95 -24.63 0.31
C HIS A 514 14.16 -23.31 0.27
N PHE A 515 12.93 -23.36 -0.25
CA PHE A 515 12.04 -22.21 -0.37
C PHE A 515 11.04 -22.08 0.79
N LEU A 516 11.18 -22.87 1.86
CA LEU A 516 10.34 -22.80 3.06
C LEU A 516 8.84 -22.99 2.76
N VAL A 517 8.50 -23.90 1.86
CA VAL A 517 7.11 -24.19 1.47
C VAL A 517 6.56 -25.33 2.32
N ASP A 518 5.49 -25.05 3.04
CA ASP A 518 4.68 -26.06 3.71
C ASP A 518 3.46 -26.43 2.83
N PRO A 519 3.40 -27.65 2.27
CA PRO A 519 2.25 -28.10 1.46
C PRO A 519 0.95 -28.23 2.26
N ALA A 520 1.02 -28.33 3.60
CA ALA A 520 -0.16 -28.35 4.46
C ALA A 520 -0.66 -26.94 4.83
N GLY A 521 0.13 -25.91 4.53
CA GLY A 521 -0.24 -24.52 4.75
C GLY A 521 -1.33 -24.01 3.80
N PRO A 522 -1.79 -22.77 3.99
CA PRO A 522 -2.77 -22.14 3.10
C PRO A 522 -2.18 -21.90 1.70
N ALA A 523 -3.03 -21.90 0.68
CA ALA A 523 -2.65 -21.48 -0.67
C ALA A 523 -2.27 -19.98 -0.70
N PRO A 524 -1.59 -19.49 -1.76
CA PRO A 524 -1.24 -18.09 -1.88
C PRO A 524 -2.45 -17.14 -1.82
N GLY A 525 -2.27 -15.96 -1.21
CA GLY A 525 -3.22 -14.85 -1.25
C GLY A 525 -4.62 -15.11 -0.66
N ASP A 526 -4.71 -15.79 0.48
CA ASP A 526 -5.98 -16.16 1.14
C ASP A 526 -6.90 -17.04 0.29
N SER A 527 -6.38 -17.70 -0.75
CA SER A 527 -7.16 -18.62 -1.54
C SER A 527 -7.68 -19.77 -0.65
N PRO A 528 -9.00 -20.06 -0.63
CA PRO A 528 -9.57 -21.15 0.15
C PRO A 528 -9.30 -22.53 -0.48
N LEU A 529 -8.56 -22.58 -1.58
CA LEU A 529 -8.26 -23.81 -2.30
C LEU A 529 -7.15 -24.59 -1.60
N ALA A 530 -7.35 -25.90 -1.47
CA ALA A 530 -6.32 -26.80 -0.95
C ALA A 530 -5.20 -27.00 -1.98
N MET A 531 -3.96 -27.05 -1.49
CA MET A 531 -2.78 -27.40 -2.29
C MET A 531 -2.57 -28.93 -2.30
N HIS A 532 -1.83 -29.41 -3.31
CA HIS A 532 -1.41 -30.82 -3.35
C HIS A 532 -0.47 -31.12 -2.20
N GLN A 533 -0.69 -32.25 -1.52
CA GLN A 533 0.18 -32.71 -0.44
C GLN A 533 1.01 -33.88 -0.96
N PRO A 534 2.27 -33.65 -1.38
CA PRO A 534 3.09 -34.71 -1.94
C PRO A 534 3.47 -35.73 -0.86
N GLY A 535 3.25 -37.01 -1.17
CA GLY A 535 3.71 -38.13 -0.35
C GLY A 535 5.23 -38.32 -0.44
N ASP A 536 5.77 -39.27 0.33
CA ASP A 536 7.22 -39.50 0.42
C ASP A 536 7.86 -39.85 -0.94
N ASP A 537 7.18 -40.67 -1.75
CA ASP A 537 7.64 -41.03 -3.10
C ASP A 537 7.71 -39.82 -4.05
N GLU A 538 6.73 -38.90 -3.96
CA GLU A 538 6.74 -37.67 -4.75
C GLU A 538 7.80 -36.70 -4.26
N ARG A 539 8.01 -36.60 -2.94
CA ARG A 539 9.07 -35.77 -2.34
C ARG A 539 10.46 -36.23 -2.77
N ALA A 540 10.68 -37.54 -2.92
CA ALA A 540 11.91 -38.11 -3.43
C ALA A 540 12.07 -37.97 -4.96
N MET A 541 11.02 -37.58 -5.69
CA MET A 541 11.08 -37.40 -7.14
C MET A 541 11.95 -36.20 -7.51
N LEU A 542 12.72 -36.32 -8.60
CA LEU A 542 13.43 -35.18 -9.19
C LEU A 542 12.45 -34.06 -9.53
N LEU A 543 12.81 -32.83 -9.18
CA LEU A 543 12.00 -31.63 -9.40
C LEU A 543 11.63 -31.48 -10.89
N GLU A 544 12.58 -31.76 -11.80
CA GLU A 544 12.37 -31.74 -13.25
C GLU A 544 11.19 -32.64 -13.66
N ARG A 545 11.19 -33.88 -13.15
CA ARG A 545 10.17 -34.88 -13.49
C ARG A 545 8.81 -34.50 -12.91
N TRP A 546 8.76 -34.01 -11.68
CA TRP A 546 7.52 -33.58 -11.05
C TRP A 546 6.92 -32.36 -11.78
N LEU A 547 7.74 -31.34 -12.05
CA LEU A 547 7.31 -30.14 -12.79
C LEU A 547 6.89 -30.45 -14.22
N ALA A 548 7.51 -31.40 -14.92
CA ALA A 548 7.13 -31.77 -16.29
C ALA A 548 5.67 -32.21 -16.44
N ALA A 549 5.02 -32.65 -15.35
CA ALA A 549 3.61 -33.00 -15.36
C ALA A 549 2.66 -31.77 -15.49
N LEU A 550 3.11 -30.56 -15.11
CA LEU A 550 2.25 -29.39 -15.00
C LEU A 550 2.84 -28.10 -15.60
N TYR A 551 4.15 -27.94 -15.61
CA TYR A 551 4.83 -26.70 -15.99
C TYR A 551 5.14 -26.68 -17.49
N VAL A 552 4.55 -25.71 -18.20
CA VAL A 552 4.63 -25.60 -19.66
C VAL A 552 5.94 -24.94 -20.10
N GLY A 553 6.40 -23.94 -19.35
CA GLY A 553 7.57 -23.12 -19.69
C GLY A 553 7.42 -21.69 -19.19
N SER A 554 8.29 -20.81 -19.69
CA SER A 554 8.30 -19.39 -19.31
C SER A 554 8.45 -18.44 -20.50
N SER A 555 8.06 -17.18 -20.28
CA SER A 555 8.36 -16.05 -21.15
C SER A 555 9.16 -14.98 -20.41
N GLU A 556 10.22 -14.44 -21.03
CA GLU A 556 11.06 -13.38 -20.46
C GLU A 556 11.01 -12.08 -21.28
N VAL A 557 10.87 -10.95 -20.58
CA VAL A 557 10.75 -9.60 -21.16
C VAL A 557 12.09 -8.89 -21.32
N THR A 558 13.04 -9.11 -20.42
CA THR A 558 14.23 -8.26 -20.26
C THR A 558 15.53 -8.97 -20.63
N ARG A 559 16.50 -8.15 -21.03
CA ARG A 559 17.85 -8.64 -21.38
C ARG A 559 18.53 -9.34 -20.21
N ASN A 560 18.33 -8.85 -18.98
CA ASN A 560 18.91 -9.44 -17.78
C ASN A 560 18.44 -10.90 -17.57
N GLY A 561 17.13 -11.15 -17.69
CA GLY A 561 16.61 -12.51 -17.56
C GLY A 561 17.02 -13.40 -18.73
N HIS A 562 17.03 -12.85 -19.96
CA HIS A 562 17.52 -13.55 -21.15
C HIS A 562 18.97 -14.01 -20.99
N ASP A 563 19.86 -13.11 -20.55
CA ASP A 563 21.28 -13.43 -20.37
C ASP A 563 21.50 -14.44 -19.23
N ARG A 564 20.70 -14.37 -18.15
CA ARG A 564 20.71 -15.37 -17.08
C ARG A 564 20.32 -16.77 -17.61
N LEU A 565 19.25 -16.88 -18.39
CA LEU A 565 18.84 -18.13 -19.04
C LEU A 565 19.91 -18.66 -19.99
N LYS A 566 20.48 -17.78 -20.83
CA LYS A 566 21.54 -18.13 -21.77
C LYS A 566 22.78 -18.66 -21.05
N ARG A 567 23.12 -18.13 -19.87
CA ARG A 567 24.23 -18.65 -19.05
C ARG A 567 23.94 -20.08 -18.55
N VAL A 568 22.72 -20.35 -18.09
CA VAL A 568 22.31 -21.70 -17.66
C VAL A 568 22.40 -22.68 -18.84
N GLU A 569 21.82 -22.31 -19.98
CA GLU A 569 21.85 -23.13 -21.19
C GLU A 569 23.28 -23.37 -21.69
N LYS A 570 24.14 -22.34 -21.71
CA LYS A 570 25.55 -22.49 -22.11
C LYS A 570 26.33 -23.43 -21.18
N LYS A 571 26.04 -23.38 -19.87
CA LYS A 571 26.71 -24.20 -18.85
C LYS A 571 26.27 -25.67 -18.93
N ALA A 572 24.99 -25.93 -19.18
CA ALA A 572 24.40 -27.27 -19.13
C ALA A 572 24.13 -27.91 -20.51
N GLY A 573 24.24 -27.14 -21.59
CA GLY A 573 23.89 -27.56 -22.96
C GLY A 573 22.38 -27.63 -23.25
N ARG A 574 21.54 -27.35 -22.25
CA ARG A 574 20.07 -27.36 -22.33
C ARG A 574 19.45 -26.50 -21.24
N LEU A 575 18.16 -26.23 -21.37
CA LEU A 575 17.26 -25.91 -20.26
C LEU A 575 16.41 -27.16 -19.93
N ALA A 576 15.92 -27.25 -18.69
CA ALA A 576 14.94 -28.27 -18.30
C ALA A 576 13.57 -28.00 -18.94
N PHE A 577 13.19 -26.73 -19.06
CA PHE A 577 11.93 -26.28 -19.64
C PHE A 577 12.16 -25.22 -20.72
N PRO A 578 11.28 -25.12 -21.73
CA PRO A 578 11.39 -24.07 -22.74
C PRO A 578 11.23 -22.68 -22.12
N ALA A 579 12.04 -21.73 -22.61
CA ALA A 579 11.91 -20.32 -22.27
C ALA A 579 11.85 -19.49 -23.56
N VAL A 580 10.74 -18.79 -23.78
CA VAL A 580 10.60 -17.84 -24.88
C VAL A 580 10.99 -16.44 -24.42
N SER A 581 11.55 -15.61 -25.30
CA SER A 581 12.09 -14.31 -24.89
C SER A 581 11.86 -13.24 -25.96
N GLN A 582 11.22 -12.14 -25.57
CA GLN A 582 11.15 -10.96 -26.43
C GLN A 582 12.31 -9.98 -26.20
N ALA A 583 13.13 -10.20 -25.17
CA ALA A 583 14.17 -9.27 -24.71
C ALA A 583 15.15 -8.73 -25.76
N ILE A 584 15.30 -9.44 -26.89
CA ILE A 584 16.22 -9.11 -27.97
C ILE A 584 15.52 -8.96 -29.32
N SER A 585 14.19 -8.86 -29.31
CA SER A 585 13.38 -8.63 -30.50
C SER A 585 13.68 -7.26 -31.11
N ARG A 586 13.26 -7.05 -32.35
CA ARG A 586 13.42 -5.75 -33.03
C ARG A 586 12.66 -4.64 -32.32
N LEU A 587 11.49 -4.95 -31.73
CA LEU A 587 10.70 -3.99 -30.95
C LEU A 587 11.48 -3.52 -29.71
N LYS A 588 12.01 -4.47 -28.92
CA LYS A 588 12.80 -4.17 -27.71
C LYS A 588 14.12 -3.48 -28.00
N ARG A 589 14.82 -3.86 -29.08
CA ARG A 589 16.11 -3.26 -29.45
C ARG A 589 15.99 -1.95 -30.24
N GLY A 590 14.81 -1.68 -30.80
CA GLY A 590 14.52 -0.48 -31.60
C GLY A 590 13.82 0.57 -30.76
N VAL A 591 12.54 0.81 -31.06
CA VAL A 591 11.74 1.92 -30.53
C VAL A 591 11.68 1.92 -29.00
N GLU A 592 11.55 0.75 -28.35
CA GLU A 592 11.51 0.73 -26.87
C GLU A 592 12.84 1.17 -26.23
N ALA A 593 13.98 0.81 -26.83
CA ALA A 593 15.27 1.23 -26.32
C ALA A 593 15.50 2.75 -26.50
N GLU A 594 14.99 3.32 -27.59
CA GLU A 594 15.02 4.76 -27.87
C GLU A 594 14.17 5.55 -26.87
N GLU A 595 12.93 5.13 -26.64
CA GLU A 595 12.04 5.79 -25.68
C GLU A 595 12.51 5.59 -24.23
N THR A 596 13.12 4.44 -23.93
CA THR A 596 13.73 4.20 -22.62
C THR A 596 14.92 5.12 -22.38
N SER A 597 15.77 5.38 -23.38
CA SER A 597 16.87 6.33 -23.23
C SER A 597 16.37 7.77 -23.05
N ALA A 598 15.29 8.14 -23.76
CA ALA A 598 14.65 9.44 -23.60
C ALA A 598 14.08 9.61 -22.17
N ALA A 599 13.43 8.57 -21.64
CA ALA A 599 12.93 8.55 -20.26
C ALA A 599 14.06 8.69 -19.22
N ILE A 600 15.20 8.03 -19.43
CA ILE A 600 16.39 8.17 -18.56
C ILE A 600 16.87 9.63 -18.53
N ILE A 601 17.06 10.25 -19.70
CA ILE A 601 17.52 11.64 -19.78
C ILE A 601 16.50 12.59 -19.15
N HIS A 602 15.21 12.39 -19.41
CA HIS A 602 14.15 13.19 -18.83
C HIS A 602 14.15 13.13 -17.30
N SER A 603 14.24 11.92 -16.72
CA SER A 603 14.36 11.76 -15.26
C SER A 603 15.58 12.49 -14.70
N LEU A 604 16.72 12.43 -15.39
CA LEU A 604 17.94 13.12 -14.97
C LEU A 604 17.78 14.62 -14.98
N GLU A 605 17.15 15.18 -16.01
CA GLU A 605 16.89 16.61 -16.08
C GLU A 605 15.98 17.09 -14.96
N ILE A 606 14.94 16.33 -14.61
CA ILE A 606 14.06 16.64 -13.47
C ILE A 606 14.85 16.62 -12.17
N ILE A 607 15.60 15.56 -11.90
CA ILE A 607 16.36 15.41 -10.64
C ILE A 607 17.42 16.53 -10.51
N LEU A 608 18.12 16.86 -11.60
CA LEU A 608 19.11 17.94 -11.59
C LEU A 608 18.42 19.29 -11.32
N ARG A 609 17.32 19.61 -12.01
CA ARG A 609 16.58 20.86 -11.82
C ARG A 609 16.01 21.00 -10.42
N GLY A 610 15.45 19.92 -9.85
CA GLY A 610 14.94 19.90 -8.48
C GLY A 610 16.01 20.20 -7.42
N GLN A 611 17.30 20.02 -7.78
CA GLN A 611 18.45 20.36 -6.95
C GLN A 611 19.10 21.71 -7.33
N GLY A 612 18.58 22.43 -8.31
CA GLY A 612 19.16 23.68 -8.83
C GLY A 612 20.34 23.48 -9.78
N PHE A 613 20.57 22.26 -10.28
CA PHE A 613 21.58 21.95 -11.28
C PHE A 613 21.01 21.94 -12.71
N ILE A 614 21.92 22.02 -13.68
CA ILE A 614 21.60 21.93 -15.11
C ILE A 614 22.49 20.91 -15.82
N MET A 615 21.99 20.38 -16.94
CA MET A 615 22.63 19.34 -17.75
C MET A 615 23.82 19.87 -18.58
N SER A 616 23.71 21.05 -19.21
CA SER A 616 24.68 21.54 -20.20
C SER A 616 26.18 21.60 -19.79
N PRO A 617 26.58 21.83 -18.52
CA PRO A 617 27.99 21.81 -18.12
C PRO A 617 28.53 20.40 -17.80
N ARG A 618 27.68 19.37 -17.77
CA ARG A 618 28.07 18.00 -17.36
C ARG A 618 28.97 17.33 -18.40
N HIS A 619 29.79 16.40 -17.91
CA HIS A 619 30.59 15.47 -18.70
C HIS A 619 30.11 14.06 -18.39
N ALA A 620 29.56 13.42 -19.41
CA ALA A 620 28.86 12.15 -19.27
C ALA A 620 29.72 10.97 -19.70
N LEU A 621 29.66 9.90 -18.90
CA LEU A 621 30.23 8.60 -19.20
C LEU A 621 29.10 7.56 -19.23
N VAL A 622 28.93 6.88 -20.36
CA VAL A 622 27.91 5.83 -20.54
C VAL A 622 28.56 4.45 -20.44
N LEU A 623 28.11 3.62 -19.50
CA LEU A 623 28.55 2.23 -19.34
C LEU A 623 27.59 1.32 -20.12
N GLY A 624 28.09 0.54 -21.08
CA GLY A 624 27.30 -0.20 -22.06
C GLY A 624 26.94 0.63 -23.30
N CYS A 625 27.86 1.50 -23.76
CA CYS A 625 27.59 2.52 -24.78
C CYS A 625 27.20 2.00 -26.17
N ARG A 626 27.50 0.73 -26.49
CA ARG A 626 27.13 0.09 -27.76
C ARG A 626 25.92 -0.87 -27.63
N GLY A 627 25.34 -0.97 -26.45
CA GLY A 627 24.04 -1.61 -26.23
C GLY A 627 22.88 -0.79 -26.83
N ALA A 628 21.70 -1.40 -26.95
CA ALA A 628 20.53 -0.75 -27.57
C ALA A 628 20.15 0.58 -26.88
N ILE A 629 20.06 0.60 -25.55
CA ILE A 629 19.79 1.82 -24.78
C ILE A 629 21.01 2.74 -24.80
N GLY A 630 22.21 2.17 -24.59
CA GLY A 630 23.45 2.94 -24.50
C GLY A 630 23.77 3.74 -25.76
N THR A 631 23.57 3.17 -26.95
CA THR A 631 23.78 3.89 -28.20
C THR A 631 22.84 5.08 -28.34
N ASN A 632 21.55 4.91 -28.01
CA ASN A 632 20.59 6.01 -28.00
C ASN A 632 20.96 7.08 -26.95
N LEU A 633 21.41 6.68 -25.76
CA LEU A 633 21.94 7.61 -24.75
C LEU A 633 23.14 8.41 -25.28
N MET A 634 24.11 7.76 -25.94
CA MET A 634 25.26 8.44 -26.54
C MET A 634 24.80 9.49 -27.56
N HIS A 635 23.83 9.17 -28.41
CA HIS A 635 23.26 10.10 -29.39
C HIS A 635 22.55 11.29 -28.74
N GLN A 636 21.63 11.03 -27.82
CA GLN A 636 20.80 12.04 -27.17
C GLN A 636 21.62 12.94 -26.24
N LEU A 637 22.51 12.38 -25.41
CA LEU A 637 23.41 13.15 -24.56
C LEU A 637 24.36 14.04 -25.38
N SER A 638 24.85 13.55 -26.52
CA SER A 638 25.73 14.35 -27.39
C SER A 638 25.00 15.53 -28.04
N ALA A 639 23.70 15.38 -28.31
CA ALA A 639 22.88 16.49 -28.79
C ALA A 639 22.74 17.58 -27.71
N SER A 640 22.62 17.21 -26.43
CA SER A 640 22.45 18.14 -25.31
C SER A 640 23.77 18.70 -24.74
N LEU A 641 24.87 17.94 -24.76
CA LEU A 641 26.15 18.27 -24.11
C LEU A 641 27.30 18.62 -25.07
N SER A 642 27.14 18.33 -26.37
CA SER A 642 28.21 18.13 -27.37
C SER A 642 28.96 16.79 -27.24
N ALA A 643 29.39 16.22 -28.37
CA ALA A 643 30.06 14.92 -28.42
C ALA A 643 31.40 14.89 -27.65
N ALA A 644 32.09 16.04 -27.51
CA ALA A 644 33.35 16.13 -26.77
C ALA A 644 33.20 15.93 -25.25
N LYS A 645 31.97 16.02 -24.72
CA LYS A 645 31.65 15.83 -23.31
C LYS A 645 31.00 14.47 -23.02
N VAL A 646 30.96 13.58 -24.01
CA VAL A 646 30.33 12.26 -23.89
C VAL A 646 31.32 11.18 -24.26
N ALA A 647 31.55 10.26 -23.33
CA ALA A 647 32.38 9.08 -23.53
C ALA A 647 31.61 7.80 -23.23
N GLY A 648 32.10 6.69 -23.75
CA GLY A 648 31.47 5.39 -23.60
C GLY A 648 32.45 4.29 -23.20
N VAL A 649 31.94 3.29 -22.49
CA VAL A 649 32.63 2.02 -22.28
C VAL A 649 31.72 0.87 -22.67
N ASP A 650 32.22 -0.06 -23.47
CA ASP A 650 31.50 -1.28 -23.81
C ASP A 650 32.49 -2.38 -24.22
N ILE A 651 32.25 -3.62 -23.76
CA ILE A 651 33.16 -4.75 -23.99
C ILE A 651 33.34 -5.10 -25.48
N VAL A 652 32.41 -4.65 -26.33
CA VAL A 652 32.46 -4.88 -27.78
C VAL A 652 33.24 -3.80 -28.55
N VAL A 653 33.77 -2.78 -27.86
CA VAL A 653 34.67 -1.80 -28.48
C VAL A 653 36.04 -2.45 -28.63
N GLU A 654 36.60 -2.42 -29.82
CA GLU A 654 37.87 -3.08 -30.10
C GLU A 654 39.06 -2.11 -30.01
N PRO A 655 40.21 -2.52 -29.45
CA PRO A 655 41.38 -1.65 -29.27
C PRO A 655 41.95 -1.01 -30.55
N HIS A 656 41.78 -1.67 -31.70
CA HIS A 656 42.24 -1.13 -32.99
C HIS A 656 41.46 0.10 -33.44
N GLU A 657 40.30 0.38 -32.82
CA GLU A 657 39.52 1.59 -33.07
C GLU A 657 40.05 2.80 -32.29
N TYR A 658 40.96 2.62 -31.33
CA TYR A 658 41.37 3.68 -30.41
C TYR A 658 42.20 4.77 -31.10
N ARG A 659 42.03 6.00 -30.62
CA ARG A 659 42.98 7.11 -30.81
C ARG A 659 43.43 7.61 -29.44
N GLU A 660 44.71 8.00 -29.35
CA GLU A 660 45.39 8.29 -28.09
C GLU A 660 44.62 9.28 -27.19
N ASP A 661 44.29 10.46 -27.72
CA ASP A 661 43.57 11.52 -26.99
C ASP A 661 42.30 12.02 -27.71
N GLY A 662 41.69 11.18 -28.54
CA GLY A 662 40.57 11.61 -29.39
C GLY A 662 39.53 10.54 -29.67
N PRO A 663 38.46 10.90 -30.41
CA PRO A 663 37.41 9.97 -30.80
C PRO A 663 37.96 8.74 -31.52
N ASN A 664 37.29 7.60 -31.36
CA ASN A 664 37.68 6.37 -32.05
C ASN A 664 37.60 6.52 -33.58
N HIS A 665 38.32 5.69 -34.32
CA HIS A 665 38.27 5.68 -35.78
C HIS A 665 36.84 5.47 -36.28
N GLY A 666 36.31 6.45 -37.02
CA GLY A 666 34.94 6.41 -37.54
C GLY A 666 33.84 6.73 -36.51
N SER A 667 34.21 7.06 -35.27
CA SER A 667 33.30 7.50 -34.22
C SER A 667 33.49 8.99 -33.93
N ARG A 668 32.44 9.63 -33.39
CA ARG A 668 32.51 11.00 -32.85
C ARG A 668 32.78 11.02 -31.35
N TRP A 669 32.89 9.85 -30.72
CA TRP A 669 33.02 9.66 -29.29
C TRP A 669 34.33 8.98 -28.93
N ILE A 670 34.77 9.21 -27.69
CA ILE A 670 35.82 8.41 -27.06
C ILE A 670 35.14 7.19 -26.45
N GLU A 671 35.42 6.02 -27.01
CA GLU A 671 34.86 4.74 -26.55
C GLU A 671 36.01 3.79 -26.21
N ARG A 672 35.87 3.01 -25.14
CA ARG A 672 36.87 2.02 -24.72
C ARG A 672 36.22 0.71 -24.32
N GLN A 673 37.01 -0.36 -24.34
CA GLN A 673 36.59 -1.67 -23.88
C GLN A 673 36.45 -1.69 -22.35
N TYR A 674 37.41 -1.07 -21.65
CA TYR A 674 37.44 -1.02 -20.20
C TYR A 674 37.64 0.40 -19.67
N LEU A 675 37.12 0.66 -18.47
CA LEU A 675 37.18 1.98 -17.81
C LEU A 675 38.61 2.50 -17.62
N HIS A 676 39.57 1.63 -17.31
CA HIS A 676 40.97 2.03 -17.07
C HIS A 676 41.72 2.45 -18.35
N GLU A 677 41.16 2.18 -19.52
CA GLU A 677 41.71 2.57 -20.83
C GLU A 677 41.25 3.97 -21.27
N LEU A 678 40.32 4.58 -20.53
CA LEU A 678 39.90 5.96 -20.79
C LEU A 678 41.02 6.94 -20.39
N PRO A 679 41.22 8.03 -21.15
CA PRO A 679 42.16 9.07 -20.76
C PRO A 679 41.85 9.61 -19.36
N ARG A 680 42.86 9.68 -18.47
CA ARG A 680 42.69 10.12 -17.07
C ARG A 680 42.05 11.50 -16.96
N ARG A 681 42.42 12.43 -17.84
CA ARG A 681 41.81 13.76 -17.90
C ARG A 681 40.30 13.68 -18.09
N LEU A 682 39.82 12.81 -18.98
CA LEU A 682 38.40 12.62 -19.23
C LEU A 682 37.69 12.04 -18.00
N LEU A 683 38.28 11.03 -17.36
CA LEU A 683 37.75 10.45 -16.12
C LEU A 683 37.63 11.51 -15.02
N TYR A 684 38.65 12.33 -14.81
CA TYR A 684 38.65 13.35 -13.77
C TYR A 684 37.69 14.52 -14.05
N ASP A 685 37.40 14.81 -15.32
CA ASP A 685 36.42 15.82 -15.72
C ASP A 685 34.97 15.32 -15.73
N THR A 686 34.77 13.99 -15.67
CA THR A 686 33.45 13.32 -15.65
C THR A 686 32.74 13.55 -14.31
N ASP A 687 31.48 14.00 -14.37
CA ASP A 687 30.60 14.18 -13.22
C ASP A 687 29.25 13.48 -13.36
N LEU A 688 28.96 12.86 -14.50
CA LEU A 688 27.74 12.09 -14.72
C LEU A 688 28.09 10.71 -15.28
N ILE A 689 27.84 9.65 -14.53
CA ILE A 689 28.04 8.27 -14.97
C ILE A 689 26.68 7.60 -15.09
N VAL A 690 26.31 7.18 -16.30
CA VAL A 690 25.06 6.50 -16.60
C VAL A 690 25.33 5.05 -16.97
N GLY A 691 24.85 4.13 -16.14
CA GLY A 691 24.97 2.70 -16.37
C GLY A 691 23.77 2.12 -17.12
N VAL A 692 24.03 1.30 -18.14
CA VAL A 692 23.05 0.43 -18.80
C VAL A 692 23.67 -0.94 -19.15
N VAL A 693 24.57 -1.44 -18.29
CA VAL A 693 25.41 -2.63 -18.56
C VAL A 693 25.03 -3.86 -17.72
N ALA A 694 24.19 -3.69 -16.68
CA ALA A 694 23.73 -4.76 -15.79
C ALA A 694 24.86 -5.60 -15.13
N GLN A 695 26.06 -5.04 -15.06
CA GLN A 695 27.21 -5.64 -14.40
C GLN A 695 28.05 -4.55 -13.76
N SER A 696 28.47 -4.76 -12.53
CA SER A 696 29.33 -3.81 -11.83
C SER A 696 30.74 -3.80 -12.43
N ILE A 697 30.98 -2.82 -13.29
CA ILE A 697 32.28 -2.57 -13.93
C ILE A 697 33.03 -1.40 -13.30
N LEU A 698 32.33 -0.46 -12.65
CA LEU A 698 32.95 0.62 -11.87
C LEU A 698 33.40 0.07 -10.52
N LYS A 699 34.71 -0.12 -10.36
CA LYS A 699 35.29 -0.70 -9.15
C LYS A 699 35.67 0.37 -8.11
N PRO A 700 35.68 0.02 -6.80
CA PRO A 700 36.02 0.94 -5.72
C PRO A 700 37.34 1.70 -5.92
N GLU A 701 38.36 1.03 -6.45
CA GLU A 701 39.69 1.60 -6.65
C GLU A 701 39.65 2.77 -7.65
N LEU A 702 38.90 2.60 -8.74
CA LEU A 702 38.76 3.67 -9.74
C LEU A 702 37.89 4.81 -9.23
N LEU A 703 36.81 4.51 -8.49
CA LEU A 703 35.97 5.55 -7.92
C LEU A 703 36.71 6.35 -6.83
N GLY A 704 37.55 5.69 -6.03
CA GLY A 704 38.45 6.34 -5.07
C GLY A 704 39.41 7.31 -5.75
N ASP A 705 40.08 6.85 -6.81
CA ASP A 705 40.98 7.67 -7.64
C ASP A 705 40.25 8.88 -8.26
N MET A 706 39.04 8.66 -8.78
CA MET A 706 38.19 9.73 -9.30
C MET A 706 37.81 10.74 -8.21
N LEU A 707 37.37 10.31 -7.03
CA LEU A 707 37.01 11.22 -5.94
C LEU A 707 38.21 12.08 -5.51
N ARG A 708 39.40 11.49 -5.46
CA ARG A 708 40.63 12.18 -5.07
C ARG A 708 41.07 13.22 -6.12
N HIS A 709 41.05 12.84 -7.39
CA HIS A 709 41.69 13.61 -8.46
C HIS A 709 40.73 14.39 -9.36
N SER A 710 39.42 14.17 -9.22
CA SER A 710 38.42 14.87 -10.04
C SER A 710 38.50 16.39 -9.89
N SER A 711 38.34 17.07 -11.02
CA SER A 711 38.17 18.52 -11.12
C SER A 711 36.77 18.98 -10.66
N ARG A 712 35.86 18.03 -10.41
CA ARG A 712 34.47 18.23 -10.06
C ARG A 712 34.26 18.05 -8.56
N GLN A 713 33.40 18.87 -7.98
CA GLN A 713 33.05 18.78 -6.56
C GLN A 713 32.11 17.59 -6.28
N PHE A 714 31.43 17.09 -7.31
CA PHE A 714 30.50 15.99 -7.19
C PHE A 714 30.53 15.06 -8.41
N ILE A 715 30.10 13.82 -8.18
CA ILE A 715 29.89 12.79 -9.20
C ILE A 715 28.48 12.24 -9.03
N CYS A 716 27.71 12.15 -10.11
CA CYS A 716 26.39 11.54 -10.15
C CYS A 716 26.48 10.14 -10.73
N LEU A 717 25.98 9.15 -9.98
CA LEU A 717 25.82 7.78 -10.43
C LEU A 717 24.35 7.51 -10.72
N VAL A 718 24.09 6.95 -11.89
CA VAL A 718 22.76 6.78 -12.44
C VAL A 718 22.62 5.38 -13.00
N SER A 719 21.77 4.57 -12.38
CA SER A 719 21.32 3.34 -13.01
C SER A 719 20.23 3.69 -14.02
N GLY A 720 20.45 3.40 -15.30
CA GLY A 720 19.55 3.80 -16.37
C GLY A 720 18.25 3.00 -16.37
N SER A 721 18.34 1.72 -16.77
CA SER A 721 17.20 0.80 -16.88
C SER A 721 17.51 -0.61 -16.34
N THR A 722 18.71 -0.82 -15.80
CA THR A 722 19.23 -2.13 -15.39
C THR A 722 19.05 -2.36 -13.89
N LYS A 723 18.68 -3.57 -13.49
CA LYS A 723 18.15 -3.89 -12.14
C LYS A 723 19.22 -3.88 -11.03
N THR A 724 19.80 -2.71 -10.71
CA THR A 724 20.84 -2.39 -9.69
C THR A 724 22.23 -3.05 -9.83
N ASP A 725 22.34 -4.16 -10.56
CA ASP A 725 23.57 -4.97 -10.68
C ASP A 725 24.83 -4.18 -11.14
N GLU A 726 24.70 -2.99 -11.70
CA GLU A 726 25.81 -2.21 -12.26
C GLU A 726 26.58 -1.31 -11.29
N TYR A 727 26.03 -1.07 -10.11
CA TYR A 727 26.70 -0.31 -9.04
C TYR A 727 26.81 -1.12 -7.74
N SER A 728 26.64 -2.44 -7.80
CA SER A 728 26.70 -3.29 -6.62
C SER A 728 28.02 -3.17 -5.86
N ASP A 729 29.16 -3.12 -6.58
CA ASP A 729 30.47 -3.00 -5.91
C ASP A 729 30.64 -1.62 -5.26
N VAL A 730 30.12 -0.57 -5.90
CA VAL A 730 30.15 0.79 -5.37
C VAL A 730 29.28 0.90 -4.12
N SER A 731 28.05 0.37 -4.15
CA SER A 731 27.16 0.36 -2.99
C SER A 731 27.78 -0.39 -1.81
N ASN A 732 28.29 -1.61 -2.06
CA ASN A 732 28.97 -2.41 -1.05
C ASN A 732 30.17 -1.68 -0.44
N TRP A 733 31.00 -1.04 -1.27
CA TRP A 733 32.15 -0.27 -0.81
C TRP A 733 31.77 0.91 0.08
N ILE A 734 30.75 1.69 -0.30
CA ILE A 734 30.27 2.82 0.52
C ILE A 734 29.67 2.32 1.85
N ASP A 735 29.04 1.14 1.86
CA ASP A 735 28.53 0.50 3.08
C ASP A 735 29.62 -0.10 3.97
N GLU A 736 30.71 -0.58 3.40
CA GLU A 736 31.92 -0.97 4.14
C GLU A 736 32.60 0.26 4.76
N LEU A 737 32.79 1.33 3.99
CA LEU A 737 33.34 2.59 4.51
C LEU A 737 32.49 3.16 5.64
N GLY A 738 31.16 3.14 5.50
CA GLY A 738 30.24 3.64 6.52
C GLY A 738 30.23 2.82 7.83
N ARG A 739 30.67 1.56 7.80
CA ARG A 739 30.80 0.68 8.97
C ARG A 739 32.19 0.73 9.60
N SER A 740 33.20 1.22 8.88
CA SER A 740 34.57 1.32 9.39
C SER A 740 34.67 2.40 10.47
N ALA A 741 35.38 2.10 11.57
CA ALA A 741 35.66 3.08 12.61
C ALA A 741 36.67 4.16 12.17
N ALA A 742 37.49 3.86 11.17
CA ALA A 742 38.48 4.76 10.58
C ALA A 742 38.51 4.57 9.06
N PRO A 743 37.48 5.05 8.33
CA PRO A 743 37.41 4.84 6.89
C PRO A 743 38.51 5.63 6.18
N THR A 744 39.09 5.00 5.15
CA THR A 744 40.09 5.62 4.28
C THR A 744 39.73 5.41 2.82
N ILE A 745 40.04 6.39 1.98
CA ILE A 745 39.95 6.30 0.52
C ILE A 745 41.36 6.58 0.00
N ASP A 746 41.94 5.63 -0.76
CA ASP A 746 43.34 5.67 -1.21
C ASP A 746 44.36 6.00 -0.11
N GLY A 747 44.12 5.48 1.11
CA GLY A 747 44.96 5.69 2.29
C GLY A 747 44.77 7.04 2.98
N ILE A 748 43.89 7.92 2.49
CA ILE A 748 43.56 9.19 3.12
C ILE A 748 42.35 8.99 4.06
N PRO A 749 42.44 9.38 5.34
CA PRO A 749 41.30 9.33 6.25
C PRO A 749 40.14 10.20 5.76
N VAL A 750 38.93 9.65 5.80
CA VAL A 750 37.71 10.38 5.39
C VAL A 750 36.66 10.39 6.49
N CYS A 751 35.86 11.44 6.54
CA CYS A 751 34.59 11.47 7.28
C CYS A 751 33.45 11.39 6.26
N MET A 752 32.45 10.54 6.53
CA MET A 752 31.34 10.32 5.61
C MET A 752 30.00 10.70 6.25
N GLN A 753 29.20 11.44 5.50
CA GLN A 753 27.83 11.80 5.86
C GLN A 753 26.87 11.39 4.76
N ARG A 754 25.68 10.91 5.14
CA ARG A 754 24.63 10.45 4.23
C ARG A 754 23.40 11.34 4.40
N SER A 755 22.85 11.83 3.29
CA SER A 755 21.60 12.60 3.27
C SER A 755 20.69 12.14 2.14
N LEU A 756 19.39 12.39 2.28
CA LEU A 756 18.42 12.10 1.21
C LEU A 756 18.38 13.26 0.22
N ILE A 757 18.34 12.92 -1.07
CA ILE A 757 18.01 13.88 -2.13
C ILE A 757 16.50 13.96 -2.16
N ARG A 758 15.96 15.15 -1.90
CA ARG A 758 14.52 15.41 -1.98
C ARG A 758 14.26 16.49 -2.98
N ASP A 759 13.27 16.24 -3.82
CA ASP A 759 12.70 17.28 -4.66
C ASP A 759 12.17 18.42 -3.77
N GLN A 760 12.47 19.67 -4.11
CA GLN A 760 12.08 20.79 -3.27
C GLN A 760 10.57 21.06 -3.34
N GLU A 761 9.94 20.81 -4.49
CA GLU A 761 8.52 21.09 -4.74
C GLU A 761 7.64 19.93 -4.27
N THR A 762 7.93 18.72 -4.74
CA THR A 762 7.11 17.52 -4.51
C THR A 762 7.49 16.76 -3.24
N ARG A 763 8.66 17.04 -2.64
CA ARG A 763 9.26 16.30 -1.50
C ARG A 763 9.56 14.82 -1.78
N LEU A 764 9.40 14.38 -3.03
CA LEU A 764 9.73 13.03 -3.47
C LEU A 764 11.22 12.74 -3.23
N ILE A 765 11.52 11.56 -2.71
CA ILE A 765 12.90 11.11 -2.51
C ILE A 765 13.45 10.71 -3.89
N GLN A 766 14.47 11.43 -4.35
CA GLN A 766 15.10 11.25 -5.66
C GLN A 766 16.42 10.47 -5.58
N GLY A 767 16.85 10.08 -4.38
CA GLY A 767 18.08 9.31 -4.15
C GLY A 767 18.80 9.67 -2.86
N LYS A 768 20.11 9.40 -2.82
CA LYS A 768 20.99 9.67 -1.67
C LYS A 768 22.22 10.47 -2.08
N CYS A 769 22.67 11.36 -1.21
CA CYS A 769 23.95 12.03 -1.33
C CYS A 769 24.89 11.51 -0.24
N VAL A 770 26.07 11.05 -0.66
CA VAL A 770 27.18 10.67 0.21
C VAL A 770 28.22 11.78 0.14
N THR A 771 28.41 12.49 1.25
CA THR A 771 29.44 13.52 1.37
C THR A 771 30.68 12.91 2.01
N CYS A 772 31.80 12.97 1.31
CA CYS A 772 33.11 12.50 1.76
C CYS A 772 34.00 13.73 2.05
N GLU A 773 34.35 13.93 3.31
CA GLU A 773 35.32 14.94 3.74
C GLU A 773 36.69 14.26 3.92
N PHE A 774 37.64 14.57 3.05
CA PHE A 774 39.01 14.08 3.11
C PHE A 774 39.79 14.90 4.14
N LEU A 775 40.29 14.23 5.17
CA LEU A 775 40.93 14.87 6.31
C LEU A 775 42.42 15.14 6.05
N VAL A 776 43.00 16.03 6.87
CA VAL A 776 44.43 16.36 6.79
C VAL A 776 45.28 15.17 7.24
N CYS A 777 46.25 14.78 6.41
CA CYS A 777 47.26 13.77 6.73
C CYS A 777 48.56 14.05 5.97
N SER A 778 49.59 13.22 6.15
CA SER A 778 50.87 13.36 5.43
C SER A 778 50.73 13.30 3.91
N GLN A 779 49.69 12.63 3.40
CA GLN A 779 49.38 12.51 1.98
C GLN A 779 48.34 13.54 1.48
N ASN A 780 47.72 14.31 2.38
CA ASN A 780 46.69 15.31 2.08
C ASN A 780 46.84 16.54 3.00
N PRO A 781 47.52 17.61 2.56
CA PRO A 781 47.90 18.72 3.44
C PRO A 781 46.74 19.66 3.82
N ALA A 782 45.60 19.59 3.14
CA ALA A 782 44.42 20.42 3.39
C ALA A 782 43.13 19.61 3.25
N PRO A 783 42.10 19.89 4.07
CA PRO A 783 40.84 19.15 3.95
C PRO A 783 40.10 19.58 2.68
N PHE A 784 39.38 18.64 2.07
CA PHE A 784 38.47 18.94 0.96
C PHE A 784 37.27 18.01 0.96
N THR A 785 36.20 18.43 0.29
CA THR A 785 34.95 17.67 0.24
C THR A 785 34.64 17.20 -1.17
N ARG A 786 34.06 16.01 -1.27
CA ARG A 786 33.46 15.46 -2.49
C ARG A 786 32.07 14.94 -2.19
N GLN A 787 31.18 15.04 -3.16
CA GLN A 787 29.83 14.51 -3.06
C GLN A 787 29.60 13.43 -4.11
N LEU A 788 28.99 12.33 -3.70
CA LEU A 788 28.54 11.28 -4.57
C LEU A 788 27.01 11.24 -4.53
N PHE A 789 26.39 11.61 -5.64
CA PHE A 789 24.95 11.54 -5.80
C PHE A 789 24.55 10.18 -6.36
N LEU A 790 23.76 9.44 -5.60
CA LEU A 790 23.21 8.14 -5.94
C LEU A 790 21.74 8.34 -6.32
N TYR A 791 21.49 8.69 -7.59
CA TYR A 791 20.14 8.98 -8.06
C TYR A 791 19.28 7.72 -8.09
N ALA A 792 18.00 7.90 -7.74
CA ALA A 792 17.04 6.82 -7.52
C ALA A 792 17.54 5.71 -6.58
N GLU A 793 18.45 6.02 -5.65
CA GLU A 793 19.13 5.02 -4.80
C GLU A 793 19.82 3.91 -5.60
N LEU A 794 20.33 4.23 -6.80
CA LEU A 794 20.92 3.29 -7.76
C LEU A 794 19.95 2.26 -8.34
N MET A 795 18.65 2.44 -8.09
CA MET A 795 17.58 1.77 -8.83
C MET A 795 17.42 2.41 -10.22
N PRO A 796 16.78 1.73 -11.19
CA PRO A 796 16.58 2.29 -12.52
C PRO A 796 15.84 3.63 -12.49
N VAL A 797 16.50 4.69 -12.97
CA VAL A 797 16.05 6.07 -12.86
C VAL A 797 14.84 6.38 -13.75
N ASN A 798 14.65 5.63 -14.84
CA ASN A 798 13.50 5.77 -15.72
C ASN A 798 12.17 5.53 -14.98
N PHE A 799 12.15 4.62 -14.00
CA PHE A 799 10.96 4.30 -13.21
C PHE A 799 10.67 5.26 -12.04
N LEU A 800 11.50 6.30 -11.81
CA LEU A 800 11.25 7.26 -10.73
C LEU A 800 10.05 8.17 -11.02
N TYR A 801 9.76 8.44 -12.31
CA TYR A 801 8.65 9.28 -12.75
C TYR A 801 7.70 8.50 -13.66
N TYR A 802 7.81 8.67 -14.99
CA TYR A 802 6.82 8.19 -15.94
C TYR A 802 7.23 6.89 -16.68
N GLY A 803 8.49 6.46 -16.55
CA GLY A 803 8.98 5.29 -17.29
C GLY A 803 8.95 5.49 -18.81
N THR A 804 8.98 4.37 -19.53
CA THR A 804 8.76 4.35 -20.99
C THR A 804 7.26 4.59 -21.27
N PRO A 805 6.90 5.41 -22.27
CA PRO A 805 5.50 5.75 -22.54
C PRO A 805 4.58 4.53 -22.75
N SER A 806 3.34 4.64 -22.25
CA SER A 806 2.32 3.58 -22.33
C SER A 806 2.04 3.14 -23.78
N GLU A 807 2.20 4.04 -24.76
CA GLU A 807 2.02 3.75 -26.18
C GLU A 807 2.93 2.63 -26.68
N ILE A 808 4.20 2.61 -26.23
CA ILE A 808 5.16 1.56 -26.59
C ILE A 808 5.02 0.36 -25.65
N ILE A 809 4.79 0.60 -24.36
CA ILE A 809 4.68 -0.50 -23.39
C ILE A 809 3.49 -1.42 -23.71
N GLN A 810 2.35 -0.90 -24.18
CA GLN A 810 1.25 -1.79 -24.60
C GLN A 810 1.64 -2.72 -25.76
N GLU A 811 2.50 -2.29 -26.69
CA GLU A 811 2.97 -3.12 -27.80
C GLU A 811 3.93 -4.20 -27.28
N VAL A 812 4.85 -3.81 -26.40
CA VAL A 812 5.79 -4.72 -25.73
C VAL A 812 5.05 -5.76 -24.89
N THR A 813 4.02 -5.35 -24.15
CA THR A 813 3.17 -6.26 -23.38
C THR A 813 2.35 -7.16 -24.30
N THR A 814 1.85 -6.65 -25.42
CA THR A 814 1.11 -7.45 -26.40
C THR A 814 2.00 -8.53 -27.01
N GLN A 815 3.23 -8.20 -27.43
CA GLN A 815 4.21 -9.17 -27.95
C GLN A 815 4.57 -10.24 -26.91
N LEU A 816 4.70 -9.87 -25.63
CA LEU A 816 4.94 -10.80 -24.54
C LEU A 816 3.81 -11.82 -24.41
N LEU A 817 2.56 -11.35 -24.37
CA LEU A 817 1.41 -12.23 -24.24
C LEU A 817 1.23 -13.08 -25.49
N GLN A 818 1.50 -12.54 -26.68
CA GLN A 818 1.45 -13.28 -27.93
C GLN A 818 2.41 -14.46 -27.94
N VAL A 819 3.69 -14.25 -27.60
CA VAL A 819 4.67 -15.34 -27.58
C VAL A 819 4.38 -16.35 -26.46
N SER A 820 3.83 -15.89 -25.33
CA SER A 820 3.36 -16.77 -24.25
C SER A 820 2.23 -17.68 -24.71
N LEU A 821 1.22 -17.13 -25.39
CA LEU A 821 0.13 -17.92 -26.00
C LEU A 821 0.65 -18.88 -27.08
N GLY A 822 1.61 -18.44 -27.89
CA GLY A 822 2.30 -19.30 -28.86
C GLY A 822 2.87 -20.56 -28.20
N SER A 823 3.66 -20.38 -27.14
CA SER A 823 4.25 -21.48 -26.36
C SER A 823 3.19 -22.42 -25.76
N ILE A 824 2.13 -21.86 -25.18
CA ILE A 824 1.01 -22.61 -24.61
C ILE A 824 0.26 -23.42 -25.68
N ARG A 825 0.03 -22.83 -26.88
CA ARG A 825 -0.62 -23.53 -28.01
C ARG A 825 0.19 -24.74 -28.45
N HIS A 826 1.51 -24.61 -28.59
CA HIS A 826 2.42 -25.72 -28.91
C HIS A 826 2.35 -26.86 -27.89
N HIS A 827 2.24 -26.53 -26.60
CA HIS A 827 2.03 -27.53 -25.57
C HIS A 827 0.67 -28.24 -25.72
N HIS A 828 -0.42 -27.48 -25.93
CA HIS A 828 -1.76 -28.06 -26.12
C HIS A 828 -1.89 -28.91 -27.39
N SER A 829 -1.15 -28.60 -28.46
CA SER A 829 -1.12 -29.41 -29.69
C SER A 829 -0.27 -30.67 -29.58
N GLY A 830 0.35 -30.94 -28.42
CA GLY A 830 1.22 -32.10 -28.23
C GLY A 830 2.60 -31.96 -28.88
N THR A 831 2.98 -30.74 -29.28
CA THR A 831 4.27 -30.41 -29.90
C THR A 831 5.00 -29.34 -29.09
N PRO A 832 5.34 -29.63 -27.81
CA PRO A 832 5.94 -28.63 -26.92
C PRO A 832 7.28 -28.12 -27.47
N LEU A 833 7.57 -26.84 -27.20
CA LEU A 833 8.85 -26.25 -27.55
C LEU A 833 10.01 -26.96 -26.84
N PRO A 834 11.20 -27.04 -27.48
CA PRO A 834 12.36 -27.68 -26.87
C PRO A 834 12.83 -26.91 -25.61
N GLY A 835 13.41 -27.63 -24.65
CA GLY A 835 14.05 -27.06 -23.45
C GLY A 835 15.29 -26.22 -23.80
N ARG A 836 15.06 -25.05 -24.38
CA ARG A 836 16.05 -24.08 -24.87
C ARG A 836 15.53 -22.67 -24.71
N LEU A 837 16.43 -21.70 -24.80
CA LEU A 837 16.07 -20.29 -24.91
C LEU A 837 15.74 -19.96 -26.37
N LEU A 838 14.53 -19.47 -26.62
CA LEU A 838 14.04 -19.13 -27.96
C LEU A 838 13.62 -17.66 -27.99
N ALA A 839 14.27 -16.84 -28.82
CA ALA A 839 13.99 -15.41 -28.89
C ALA A 839 13.24 -15.02 -30.16
N ILE A 840 12.32 -14.07 -30.01
CA ILE A 840 11.55 -13.49 -31.11
C ILE A 840 12.50 -12.79 -32.08
N ASP A 841 12.28 -12.98 -33.39
CA ASP A 841 13.10 -12.49 -34.51
C ASP A 841 14.45 -13.18 -34.72
N HIS A 842 14.80 -14.17 -33.88
CA HIS A 842 16.05 -14.94 -33.98
C HIS A 842 15.74 -16.42 -34.21
N GLU A 843 15.13 -17.08 -33.23
CA GLU A 843 14.75 -18.49 -33.31
C GLU A 843 13.25 -18.67 -33.62
N ILE A 844 12.40 -17.74 -33.18
CA ILE A 844 10.94 -17.83 -33.30
C ILE A 844 10.31 -16.51 -33.76
N ASP A 845 9.08 -16.58 -34.28
CA ASP A 845 8.22 -15.40 -34.49
C ASP A 845 7.41 -15.03 -33.23
N GLY A 846 6.56 -14.01 -33.33
CA GLY A 846 5.69 -13.57 -32.22
C GLY A 846 4.68 -14.62 -31.76
N ASP A 847 4.36 -15.61 -32.60
CA ASP A 847 3.45 -16.72 -32.29
C ASP A 847 4.20 -17.98 -31.81
N ALA A 848 5.50 -17.84 -31.53
CA ALA A 848 6.43 -18.90 -31.14
C ALA A 848 6.65 -19.99 -32.20
N ASN A 849 6.40 -19.72 -33.47
CA ASN A 849 6.76 -20.62 -34.56
C ASN A 849 8.23 -20.48 -34.91
N SER A 850 8.91 -21.59 -35.20
CA SER A 850 10.32 -21.57 -35.59
C SER A 850 10.53 -20.77 -36.87
N LEU A 851 11.52 -19.89 -36.85
CA LEU A 851 12.00 -19.21 -38.06
C LEU A 851 12.88 -20.18 -38.84
N ALA A 852 12.82 -20.11 -40.18
CA ALA A 852 13.76 -20.83 -41.03
C ALA A 852 15.19 -20.38 -40.67
N ALA A 853 16.11 -21.34 -40.50
CA ALA A 853 17.51 -21.04 -40.22
C ALA A 853 18.04 -20.07 -41.30
N ARG A 854 18.51 -18.90 -40.86
CA ARG A 854 19.09 -17.87 -41.72
C ARG A 854 20.53 -18.20 -42.09
#